data_AF-A0A7X8C095-F1
#
_entry.id   AF-A0A7X8C095-F1
#
_cell.length_a   1.000
_cell.length_b   1.000
_cell.length_c   1.000
_cell.angle_alpha   90.00
_cell.angle_beta   90.00
_cell.angle_gamma   90.00
#
_symmetry.space_group_name_H-M   'P 1'
#
loop_
_entity.id
_entity.type
_entity.pdbx_description
1 polymer ?
#
loop_
_entity_poly.entity_id
_entity_poly.type
_entity_poly.pdbx_seq_one_letter_code
_entity_poly.pdbx_strand_id
1 'polypeptide(L)'
;GVYNGNNFTVSEMQIVPTNTYQGLFGHTDNAEVKNLTVSGKITKRMNDFYTYTGGIIGLAYATDIISCKNLCKIEDNIAENGDCTGGIVGRAENGSYIKKCENLGNIDRGGYVGGICGCATVSGNANEGVIIEDCINRGDVVTLNVGKTNADYSGSSLGGICGEFIVGEMRGTNENYGKIGARIVSGGICGVIHNTVNLEKSVLINHEEASFSEAKATFIGGIFGVYSCYVSLIKKPNLEIYGTFINKANIQCCVNTGARLGGIFGGIFSGAGSIRDTNTYKFLAKCENYGNISSSRFNLGGIVGAIHNGLGSESSIVFSNASNYGKISGNNPSFSMNIGGICGVLIGESTITNCHNSGDVILSDTSSIPSFIGGICGQIMHAGVISECISIGNIYLLSKYGSCAGICGFLNDDGKITNCYSGGLCYLPDNFPVNELFVGGICGQVLKGSIRSCISTLNPLYKEINNIHLGGIAGKVFVLGDVVLHCYYDKQLCPIDEVSGYGVAKFTRELVGLSPNLEGISADDWIFAENLYPRPSVKTSTESKISQNASSVVLLFGDETVKEVTKNFKVYTLNDEYKWKVEKPDVIEILGNSAKLLKGESSTLLTSVEIAEERNKKDVFLEVGIPDTASGEVRIIVTEHKKVSPNRKNYRIPVKITAPEDVAGFQIDKITLRFNRNLFYPKYVMLNYSSQVDNSSKRAKSDFSLVDSLRQVDIENIIVRDLRATKEYILFYLVGDVLLDVPDSTGVWVEDVTWDISKVKDVFTEPGYLTIYICTVGGDRLVNANENLQHLNVKNNPIKNNNIELALNTMEIGLHSIEIVDIIGEKLYRSNFYVSETSDKYKELKISTNGIATGVYWVILQTPTLRFSEKIIIEK
;
A
#
# COMPACT_ATOMS: atom_id res chain seq x y z
N GLY A 1 -22.11 37.61 33.60
CA GLY A 1 -21.68 37.62 35.02
C GLY A 1 -20.79 36.42 35.31
N VAL A 2 -19.96 36.45 36.35
CA VAL A 2 -19.00 35.36 36.65
C VAL A 2 -19.45 34.56 37.88
N TYR A 3 -19.64 33.25 37.72
CA TYR A 3 -19.81 32.30 38.80
C TYR A 3 -18.58 31.38 38.89
N ASN A 4 -17.78 31.54 39.93
CA ASN A 4 -16.66 30.65 40.21
C ASN A 4 -17.03 29.76 41.40
N GLY A 5 -17.20 28.46 41.13
CA GLY A 5 -17.52 27.47 42.14
C GLY A 5 -16.37 27.17 43.10
N ASN A 6 -15.14 27.68 42.88
CA ASN A 6 -13.96 27.46 43.72
C ASN A 6 -13.71 25.97 44.04
N ASN A 7 -14.02 25.09 43.08
CA ASN A 7 -13.98 23.62 43.18
C ASN A 7 -14.94 23.01 44.22
N PHE A 8 -15.91 23.77 44.71
CA PHE A 8 -16.98 23.23 45.55
C PHE A 8 -17.99 22.41 44.74
N THR A 9 -18.70 21.54 45.46
CA THR A 9 -19.78 20.73 44.93
C THR A 9 -21.11 21.24 45.44
N VAL A 10 -22.06 21.49 44.54
CA VAL A 10 -23.48 21.60 44.88
C VAL A 10 -24.05 20.18 44.91
N SER A 11 -24.25 19.63 46.11
CA SER A 11 -24.66 18.25 46.32
C SER A 11 -26.16 18.09 46.51
N GLU A 12 -26.65 16.88 46.26
CA GLU A 12 -28.06 16.49 46.46
C GLU A 12 -29.07 17.38 45.71
N MET A 13 -28.62 17.98 44.60
CA MET A 13 -29.47 18.81 43.76
C MET A 13 -30.62 17.97 43.19
N GLN A 14 -31.86 18.39 43.46
CA GLN A 14 -33.07 17.77 42.92
C GLN A 14 -33.79 18.78 42.05
N ILE A 15 -33.76 18.58 40.73
CA ILE A 15 -34.52 19.40 39.79
C ILE A 15 -35.66 18.55 39.24
N VAL A 16 -36.88 19.02 39.45
CA VAL A 16 -38.10 18.50 38.82
C VAL A 16 -38.62 19.59 37.89
N PRO A 17 -38.26 19.55 36.59
CA PRO A 17 -38.61 20.56 35.61
C PRO A 17 -40.11 20.79 35.45
N THR A 18 -40.50 22.07 35.48
CA THR A 18 -41.80 22.57 35.00
C THR A 18 -41.68 23.59 33.87
N ASN A 19 -40.46 23.86 33.37
CA ASN A 19 -40.17 24.92 32.39
C ASN A 19 -39.24 24.41 31.27
N THR A 20 -39.01 25.22 30.23
CA THR A 20 -38.17 24.86 29.06
C THR A 20 -36.69 24.65 29.37
N TYR A 21 -36.09 25.44 30.26
CA TYR A 21 -34.64 25.41 30.52
C TYR A 21 -34.32 24.90 31.93
N GLN A 22 -33.42 23.91 32.02
CA GLN A 22 -33.20 23.15 33.24
C GLN A 22 -31.72 22.90 33.51
N GLY A 23 -31.33 23.04 34.77
CA GLY A 23 -29.97 22.88 35.28
C GLY A 23 -29.79 23.71 36.54
N LEU A 24 -28.60 23.70 37.15
CA LEU A 24 -28.31 24.64 38.24
C LEU A 24 -28.60 26.09 37.81
N PHE A 25 -28.27 26.41 36.55
CA PHE A 25 -28.68 27.61 35.85
C PHE A 25 -29.62 27.23 34.71
N GLY A 26 -30.84 27.77 34.70
CA GLY A 26 -31.75 27.56 33.58
C GLY A 26 -31.22 28.17 32.28
N HIS A 27 -30.83 29.44 32.32
CA HIS A 27 -30.34 30.20 31.18
C HIS A 27 -29.18 31.09 31.58
N THR A 28 -28.12 31.12 30.76
CA THR A 28 -27.00 32.06 30.90
C THR A 28 -26.79 32.82 29.60
N ASP A 29 -26.44 34.10 29.72
CA ASP A 29 -26.18 35.01 28.61
C ASP A 29 -24.97 35.87 28.95
N ASN A 30 -23.93 35.86 28.09
CA ASN A 30 -22.69 36.62 28.28
C ASN A 30 -22.09 36.41 29.69
N ALA A 31 -21.91 35.14 30.06
CA ALA A 31 -21.54 34.71 31.39
C ALA A 31 -20.29 33.83 31.41
N GLU A 32 -19.72 33.64 32.59
CA GLU A 32 -18.66 32.66 32.85
C GLU A 32 -19.07 31.80 34.03
N VAL A 33 -19.06 30.48 33.87
CA VAL A 33 -19.29 29.48 34.93
C VAL A 33 -18.08 28.58 34.99
N LYS A 34 -17.38 28.54 36.14
CA LYS A 34 -16.13 27.76 36.26
C LYS A 34 -15.94 27.05 37.59
N ASN A 35 -15.10 26.01 37.56
CA ASN A 35 -14.61 25.29 38.75
C ASN A 35 -15.74 24.83 39.67
N LEU A 36 -16.77 24.20 39.11
CA LEU A 36 -17.97 23.82 39.83
C LEU A 36 -18.27 22.35 39.57
N THR A 37 -18.65 21.63 40.63
CA THR A 37 -19.20 20.28 40.53
C THR A 37 -20.67 20.29 40.95
N VAL A 38 -21.53 19.57 40.24
CA VAL A 38 -22.93 19.32 40.65
C VAL A 38 -23.18 17.83 40.85
N SER A 39 -23.93 17.44 41.88
CA SER A 39 -24.37 16.06 42.10
C SER A 39 -25.82 16.01 42.56
N GLY A 40 -26.51 14.91 42.27
CA GLY A 40 -27.93 14.73 42.56
C GLY A 40 -28.68 14.11 41.38
N LYS A 41 -29.93 14.55 41.16
CA LYS A 41 -30.80 14.01 40.14
C LYS A 41 -31.64 15.10 39.48
N ILE A 42 -31.75 15.03 38.15
CA ILE A 42 -32.67 15.85 37.35
C ILE A 42 -33.69 14.90 36.72
N THR A 43 -34.98 15.11 36.97
CA THR A 43 -36.06 14.23 36.47
C THR A 43 -37.13 15.02 35.73
N LYS A 44 -37.18 14.95 34.41
CA LYS A 44 -38.17 15.69 33.58
C LYS A 44 -39.59 15.14 33.76
N ARG A 45 -40.61 16.01 33.84
CA ARG A 45 -42.03 15.61 34.03
C ARG A 45 -43.04 16.18 33.00
N MET A 46 -42.64 16.80 31.89
CA MET A 46 -43.60 17.50 31.01
C MET A 46 -43.68 16.95 29.58
N ASN A 47 -44.83 17.20 28.93
CA ASN A 47 -45.18 16.93 27.52
C ASN A 47 -44.94 18.18 26.63
N ASP A 48 -43.95 19.02 26.97
CA ASP A 48 -43.65 20.24 26.22
C ASP A 48 -42.58 19.97 25.16
N PHE A 49 -42.76 20.55 23.98
CA PHE A 49 -41.80 20.48 22.88
C PHE A 49 -40.58 21.41 23.13
N TYR A 50 -39.37 20.96 22.78
CA TYR A 50 -38.10 21.73 22.79
C TYR A 50 -37.55 22.16 24.16
N THR A 51 -37.42 21.21 25.08
CA THR A 51 -36.78 21.42 26.40
C THR A 51 -35.25 21.30 26.33
N TYR A 52 -34.53 22.15 27.08
CA TYR A 52 -33.06 22.12 27.18
C TYR A 52 -32.63 21.82 28.61
N THR A 53 -32.01 20.66 28.82
CA THR A 53 -31.62 20.16 30.13
C THR A 53 -30.11 19.96 30.19
N GLY A 54 -29.43 20.72 31.04
CA GLY A 54 -28.05 20.49 31.43
C GLY A 54 -27.94 20.09 32.89
N GLY A 55 -26.95 19.30 33.26
CA GLY A 55 -26.60 19.14 34.68
C GLY A 55 -26.26 20.50 35.32
N ILE A 56 -25.60 21.39 34.58
CA ILE A 56 -25.20 22.71 35.06
C ILE A 56 -26.01 23.82 34.40
N ILE A 57 -26.14 23.82 33.07
CA ILE A 57 -26.81 24.91 32.33
C ILE A 57 -27.84 24.36 31.35
N GLY A 58 -29.09 24.83 31.40
CA GLY A 58 -30.11 24.50 30.39
C GLY A 58 -29.75 25.06 29.01
N LEU A 59 -29.78 26.39 28.90
CA LEU A 59 -29.39 27.14 27.69
C LEU A 59 -28.19 28.05 28.00
N ALA A 60 -27.10 27.86 27.27
CA ALA A 60 -25.91 28.69 27.33
C ALA A 60 -25.81 29.56 26.06
N TYR A 61 -25.86 30.87 26.22
CA TYR A 61 -25.71 31.86 25.16
C TYR A 61 -24.46 32.69 25.42
N ALA A 62 -23.50 32.72 24.48
CA ALA A 62 -22.22 33.42 24.64
C ALA A 62 -21.58 33.20 26.03
N THR A 63 -21.58 31.95 26.52
CA THR A 63 -21.16 31.62 27.88
C THR A 63 -19.89 30.77 27.90
N ASP A 64 -18.92 31.18 28.71
CA ASP A 64 -17.72 30.41 29.02
C ASP A 64 -18.00 29.41 30.15
N ILE A 65 -17.71 28.13 29.93
CA ILE A 65 -17.97 27.04 30.86
C ILE A 65 -16.70 26.23 31.01
N ILE A 66 -16.03 26.38 32.16
CA ILE A 66 -14.62 26.00 32.29
C ILE A 66 -14.41 25.12 33.53
N SER A 67 -13.82 23.93 33.34
CA SER A 67 -13.44 23.04 34.45
C SER A 67 -14.64 22.65 35.34
N CYS A 68 -15.80 22.45 34.72
CA CYS A 68 -17.03 22.08 35.42
C CYS A 68 -17.33 20.58 35.31
N LYS A 69 -17.91 20.00 36.36
CA LYS A 69 -18.21 18.57 36.44
C LYS A 69 -19.66 18.28 36.76
N ASN A 70 -20.25 17.32 36.04
CA ASN A 70 -21.56 16.78 36.35
C ASN A 70 -21.48 15.35 36.89
N LEU A 71 -21.99 15.14 38.09
CA LEU A 71 -22.25 13.82 38.70
C LEU A 71 -23.75 13.54 38.78
N CYS A 72 -24.62 14.46 38.34
CA CYS A 72 -26.06 14.27 38.43
C CYS A 72 -26.52 13.19 37.45
N LYS A 73 -27.40 12.31 37.92
CA LYS A 73 -28.18 11.47 37.00
C LYS A 73 -29.26 12.32 36.35
N ILE A 74 -29.29 12.33 35.02
CA ILE A 74 -30.33 13.03 34.25
C ILE A 74 -31.26 11.97 33.68
N GLU A 75 -32.50 11.94 34.15
CA GLU A 75 -33.55 11.05 33.64
C GLU A 75 -34.62 11.89 32.92
N ASP A 76 -34.80 11.63 31.64
CA ASP A 76 -35.91 12.16 30.85
C ASP A 76 -37.03 11.10 30.76
N ASN A 77 -38.30 11.46 30.88
CA ASN A 77 -39.43 10.53 30.80
C ASN A 77 -40.11 10.49 29.43
N ILE A 78 -39.81 11.42 28.51
CA ILE A 78 -40.44 11.52 27.19
C ILE A 78 -39.43 12.04 26.16
N ALA A 79 -39.10 11.21 25.17
CA ALA A 79 -38.31 11.66 24.01
C ALA A 79 -39.24 12.33 23.00
N GLU A 80 -39.38 13.65 23.10
CA GLU A 80 -40.07 14.46 22.09
C GLU A 80 -39.08 15.15 21.16
N ASN A 81 -39.57 15.58 20.01
CA ASN A 81 -38.75 16.15 18.95
C ASN A 81 -38.08 17.47 19.42
N GLY A 82 -36.76 17.58 19.24
CA GLY A 82 -35.99 18.81 19.47
C GLY A 82 -35.54 19.08 20.91
N ASP A 83 -35.79 18.16 21.85
CA ASP A 83 -35.25 18.25 23.22
C ASP A 83 -33.72 18.10 23.22
N CYS A 84 -33.00 18.96 23.94
CA CYS A 84 -31.55 18.91 24.04
C CYS A 84 -31.12 18.58 25.47
N THR A 85 -30.45 17.45 25.68
CA THR A 85 -29.98 17.00 26.99
C THR A 85 -28.47 16.87 26.99
N GLY A 86 -27.80 17.59 27.89
CA GLY A 86 -26.35 17.48 28.10
C GLY A 86 -25.99 17.25 29.56
N GLY A 87 -24.89 16.55 29.82
CA GLY A 87 -24.40 16.42 31.19
C GLY A 87 -23.97 17.78 31.76
N ILE A 88 -23.42 18.67 30.94
CA ILE A 88 -23.04 20.02 31.34
C ILE A 88 -24.06 21.03 30.84
N VAL A 89 -24.33 21.03 29.53
CA VAL A 89 -25.18 22.02 28.86
C VAL A 89 -26.27 21.35 28.02
N GLY A 90 -27.52 21.72 28.21
CA GLY A 90 -28.60 21.27 27.31
C GLY A 90 -28.37 21.75 25.88
N ARG A 91 -28.35 23.08 25.69
CA ARG A 91 -28.08 23.73 24.40
C ARG A 91 -27.08 24.86 24.54
N ALA A 92 -26.06 24.89 23.67
CA ALA A 92 -25.05 25.93 23.61
C ALA A 92 -25.17 26.72 22.30
N GLU A 93 -25.09 28.05 22.40
CA GLU A 93 -25.26 28.97 21.28
C GLU A 93 -24.26 30.13 21.28
N ASN A 94 -24.05 30.69 20.09
CA ASN A 94 -23.50 32.04 19.84
C ASN A 94 -22.21 32.34 20.60
N GLY A 95 -21.12 31.67 20.23
CA GLY A 95 -19.79 31.89 20.82
C GLY A 95 -19.57 31.26 22.19
N SER A 96 -20.50 30.44 22.70
CA SER A 96 -20.29 29.72 23.96
C SER A 96 -19.06 28.80 23.87
N TYR A 97 -18.29 28.73 24.96
CA TYR A 97 -17.04 27.97 25.04
C TYR A 97 -17.08 26.97 26.18
N ILE A 98 -17.08 25.67 25.85
CA ILE A 98 -17.08 24.57 26.81
C ILE A 98 -15.68 23.97 26.84
N LYS A 99 -14.97 24.14 27.97
CA LYS A 99 -13.55 23.77 28.08
C LYS A 99 -13.28 22.95 29.34
N LYS A 100 -12.57 21.82 29.20
CA LYS A 100 -12.13 20.99 30.34
C LYS A 100 -13.27 20.53 31.25
N CYS A 101 -14.46 20.39 30.68
CA CYS A 101 -15.62 19.90 31.41
C CYS A 101 -15.69 18.38 31.38
N GLU A 102 -16.21 17.79 32.46
CA GLU A 102 -16.31 16.34 32.62
C GLU A 102 -17.70 15.91 33.05
N ASN A 103 -18.28 14.93 32.35
CA ASN A 103 -19.52 14.29 32.78
C ASN A 103 -19.25 12.88 33.31
N LEU A 104 -19.68 12.62 34.54
CA LEU A 104 -19.67 11.31 35.18
C LEU A 104 -21.09 10.81 35.47
N GLY A 105 -22.08 11.69 35.39
CA GLY A 105 -23.49 11.35 35.61
C GLY A 105 -24.08 10.62 34.41
N ASN A 106 -24.91 9.60 34.67
CA ASN A 106 -25.63 8.89 33.63
C ASN A 106 -26.76 9.76 33.07
N ILE A 107 -26.91 9.74 31.75
CA ILE A 107 -27.91 10.49 31.00
C ILE A 107 -28.80 9.49 30.29
N ASP A 108 -30.04 9.42 30.75
CA ASP A 108 -31.08 8.58 30.18
C ASP A 108 -32.09 9.44 29.40
N ARG A 109 -32.24 9.18 28.09
CA ARG A 109 -33.27 9.72 27.17
C ARG A 109 -33.13 11.22 26.82
N GLY A 110 -33.85 11.63 25.77
CA GLY A 110 -33.83 12.97 25.16
C GLY A 110 -33.88 12.90 23.62
N GLY A 111 -33.98 14.04 22.96
CA GLY A 111 -33.85 14.17 21.50
C GLY A 111 -32.38 14.18 21.09
N TYR A 112 -31.73 15.34 21.20
CA TYR A 112 -30.29 15.49 21.06
C TYR A 112 -29.61 15.29 22.41
N VAL A 113 -28.81 14.23 22.53
CA VAL A 113 -28.23 13.83 23.82
C VAL A 113 -26.70 13.81 23.74
N GLY A 114 -26.05 14.59 24.60
CA GLY A 114 -24.60 14.61 24.74
C GLY A 114 -24.15 14.35 26.17
N GLY A 115 -23.05 13.63 26.38
CA GLY A 115 -22.44 13.60 27.72
C GLY A 115 -22.02 14.99 28.20
N ILE A 116 -21.65 15.90 27.29
CA ILE A 116 -21.29 17.28 27.63
C ILE A 116 -22.37 18.26 27.18
N CYS A 117 -22.73 18.24 25.89
CA CYS A 117 -23.64 19.21 25.29
C CYS A 117 -24.73 18.52 24.46
N GLY A 118 -26.00 18.79 24.71
CA GLY A 118 -27.08 18.22 23.90
C GLY A 118 -27.02 18.69 22.44
N CYS A 119 -27.04 20.01 22.23
CA CYS A 119 -26.95 20.64 20.90
C CYS A 119 -26.03 21.87 20.94
N ALA A 120 -25.10 21.95 19.98
CA ALA A 120 -24.21 23.09 19.77
C ALA A 120 -24.51 23.75 18.42
N THR A 121 -25.00 24.99 18.45
CA THR A 121 -25.53 25.68 17.27
C THR A 121 -25.35 27.20 17.36
N VAL A 122 -25.92 27.93 16.41
CA VAL A 122 -26.02 29.39 16.40
C VAL A 122 -27.50 29.78 16.22
N SER A 123 -27.94 30.79 16.96
CA SER A 123 -29.28 31.37 16.84
C SER A 123 -29.20 32.85 16.42
N GLY A 124 -30.16 33.32 15.61
CA GLY A 124 -30.22 34.72 15.18
C GLY A 124 -29.10 35.13 14.19
N ASN A 125 -28.71 36.41 14.23
CA ASN A 125 -27.70 37.00 13.33
C ASN A 125 -26.25 36.89 13.85
N ALA A 126 -26.00 36.06 14.87
CA ALA A 126 -24.67 35.93 15.45
C ALA A 126 -23.70 35.24 14.46
N ASN A 127 -22.43 35.68 14.45
CA ASN A 127 -21.40 35.20 13.53
C ASN A 127 -20.40 34.21 14.18
N GLU A 128 -20.57 33.87 15.46
CA GLU A 128 -19.60 33.08 16.23
C GLU A 128 -20.19 31.73 16.64
N GLY A 129 -19.57 30.64 16.18
CA GLY A 129 -19.98 29.28 16.53
C GLY A 129 -19.49 28.84 17.91
N VAL A 130 -20.04 27.72 18.41
CA VAL A 130 -19.69 27.16 19.73
C VAL A 130 -18.30 26.51 19.68
N ILE A 131 -17.55 26.57 20.78
CA ILE A 131 -16.26 25.87 20.91
C ILE A 131 -16.37 24.79 21.98
N ILE A 132 -16.00 23.55 21.65
CA ILE A 132 -15.86 22.44 22.61
C ILE A 132 -14.39 21.97 22.61
N GLU A 133 -13.76 21.99 23.79
CA GLU A 133 -12.34 21.72 23.94
C GLU A 133 -12.00 20.93 25.21
N ASP A 134 -11.15 19.91 25.06
CA ASP A 134 -10.59 19.13 26.16
C ASP A 134 -11.66 18.52 27.10
N CYS A 135 -12.81 18.12 26.55
CA CYS A 135 -13.93 17.62 27.32
C CYS A 135 -13.96 16.08 27.39
N ILE A 136 -14.43 15.55 28.52
CA ILE A 136 -14.42 14.10 28.80
C ILE A 136 -15.81 13.64 29.26
N ASN A 137 -16.32 12.59 28.63
CA ASN A 137 -17.48 11.87 29.14
C ASN A 137 -17.10 10.50 29.69
N ARG A 138 -17.52 10.22 30.92
CA ARG A 138 -17.41 8.92 31.61
C ARG A 138 -18.77 8.34 32.00
N GLY A 139 -19.81 9.17 32.06
CA GLY A 139 -21.17 8.71 32.33
C GLY A 139 -21.79 8.01 31.14
N ASP A 140 -22.67 7.05 31.39
CA ASP A 140 -23.40 6.38 30.31
C ASP A 140 -24.39 7.34 29.66
N VAL A 141 -24.45 7.34 28.34
CA VAL A 141 -25.36 8.17 27.54
C VAL A 141 -26.23 7.23 26.72
N VAL A 142 -27.48 7.02 27.15
CA VAL A 142 -28.37 6.00 26.58
C VAL A 142 -29.78 6.55 26.39
N THR A 143 -30.38 6.30 25.22
CA THR A 143 -31.81 6.58 24.98
C THR A 143 -32.61 5.27 24.96
N LEU A 144 -33.48 5.05 25.94
CA LEU A 144 -34.37 3.89 26.01
C LEU A 144 -35.69 4.12 25.24
N ASN A 145 -36.26 3.02 24.72
CA ASN A 145 -37.49 2.99 23.93
C ASN A 145 -38.73 3.48 24.74
N VAL A 146 -39.65 4.20 24.10
CA VAL A 146 -41.09 4.24 24.46
C VAL A 146 -41.87 3.96 23.17
N GLY A 147 -42.71 2.93 23.18
CA GLY A 147 -43.28 2.31 21.98
C GLY A 147 -44.07 3.22 21.04
N LYS A 148 -43.44 3.71 19.97
CA LYS A 148 -44.12 4.09 18.73
C LYS A 148 -43.47 3.40 17.53
N THR A 149 -44.31 2.71 16.77
CA THR A 149 -43.98 1.77 15.68
C THR A 149 -43.93 2.41 14.29
N ASN A 150 -43.97 3.74 14.16
CA ASN A 150 -44.09 4.38 12.85
C ASN A 150 -42.83 5.18 12.45
N ALA A 151 -42.52 5.08 11.16
CA ALA A 151 -41.30 5.48 10.49
C ALA A 151 -41.26 6.98 10.13
N ASP A 152 -41.45 7.87 11.10
CA ASP A 152 -41.19 9.30 10.91
C ASP A 152 -39.80 9.67 11.46
N TYR A 153 -38.93 10.06 10.55
CA TYR A 153 -37.49 10.26 10.67
C TYR A 153 -37.10 11.61 11.33
N SER A 154 -37.40 11.83 12.61
CA SER A 154 -36.84 13.02 13.29
C SER A 154 -36.59 12.81 14.78
N GLY A 155 -35.36 13.08 15.21
CA GLY A 155 -35.13 13.69 16.53
C GLY A 155 -34.13 13.03 17.50
N SER A 156 -33.65 11.80 17.32
CA SER A 156 -32.70 11.20 18.30
C SER A 156 -31.27 11.01 17.80
N SER A 157 -30.43 12.01 18.07
CA SER A 157 -28.98 11.98 17.84
C SER A 157 -28.24 11.99 19.16
N LEU A 158 -27.36 11.02 19.35
CA LEU A 158 -26.66 10.84 20.62
C LEU A 158 -25.15 10.77 20.41
N GLY A 159 -24.40 11.51 21.24
CA GLY A 159 -22.95 11.48 21.29
C GLY A 159 -22.42 11.41 22.72
N GLY A 160 -21.24 10.81 22.91
CA GLY A 160 -20.57 10.86 24.21
C GLY A 160 -20.19 12.28 24.63
N ILE A 161 -19.86 13.16 23.69
CA ILE A 161 -19.61 14.59 23.95
C ILE A 161 -20.81 15.43 23.54
N CYS A 162 -21.25 15.33 22.29
CA CYS A 162 -22.31 16.19 21.76
C CYS A 162 -23.39 15.43 20.99
N GLY A 163 -24.68 15.70 21.25
CA GLY A 163 -25.77 15.08 20.48
C GLY A 163 -25.77 15.52 19.02
N GLU A 164 -25.81 16.83 18.80
CA GLU A 164 -25.75 17.47 17.48
C GLU A 164 -24.85 18.71 17.51
N PHE A 165 -23.89 18.80 16.58
CA PHE A 165 -23.00 19.95 16.44
C PHE A 165 -23.10 20.53 15.02
N ILE A 166 -23.75 21.68 14.92
CA ILE A 166 -24.08 22.33 13.66
C ILE A 166 -22.96 23.28 13.24
N VAL A 167 -22.48 24.17 14.11
CA VAL A 167 -21.52 25.20 13.71
C VAL A 167 -20.63 25.63 14.86
N GLY A 168 -19.32 25.71 14.58
CA GLY A 168 -18.33 26.04 15.60
C GLY A 168 -16.99 25.36 15.39
N GLU A 169 -16.29 25.08 16.48
CA GLU A 169 -15.00 24.40 16.50
C GLU A 169 -15.01 23.31 17.58
N MET A 170 -14.63 22.09 17.22
CA MET A 170 -14.24 21.07 18.20
C MET A 170 -12.73 20.92 18.10
N ARG A 171 -12.00 21.16 19.19
CA ARG A 171 -10.54 21.16 19.20
C ARG A 171 -9.96 20.56 20.48
N GLY A 172 -8.66 20.40 20.51
CA GLY A 172 -8.00 19.71 21.61
C GLY A 172 -8.42 18.24 21.66
N THR A 173 -8.28 17.62 22.83
CA THR A 173 -8.55 16.19 22.98
C THR A 173 -9.91 15.97 23.62
N ASN A 174 -10.91 15.51 22.87
CA ASN A 174 -12.24 15.21 23.39
C ASN A 174 -12.46 13.70 23.44
N GLU A 175 -12.87 13.19 24.60
CA GLU A 175 -12.79 11.76 24.92
C GLU A 175 -14.09 11.21 25.48
N ASN A 176 -14.46 10.01 25.03
CA ASN A 176 -15.57 9.27 25.60
C ASN A 176 -15.12 7.91 26.13
N TYR A 177 -15.49 7.64 27.37
CA TYR A 177 -15.36 6.36 28.08
C TYR A 177 -16.73 5.77 28.45
N GLY A 178 -17.77 6.59 28.46
CA GLY A 178 -19.11 6.19 28.85
C GLY A 178 -19.81 5.37 27.78
N LYS A 179 -20.69 4.46 28.19
CA LYS A 179 -21.46 3.63 27.29
C LYS A 179 -22.36 4.47 26.38
N ILE A 180 -22.47 4.06 25.12
CA ILE A 180 -23.29 4.75 24.12
C ILE A 180 -24.42 3.83 23.62
N GLY A 181 -25.67 4.32 23.65
CA GLY A 181 -26.82 3.55 23.15
C GLY A 181 -27.98 4.37 22.62
N ALA A 182 -28.16 4.44 21.29
CA ALA A 182 -29.24 5.18 20.63
C ALA A 182 -30.14 4.34 19.70
N ARG A 183 -31.30 4.88 19.31
CA ARG A 183 -32.26 4.25 18.35
C ARG A 183 -32.17 4.77 16.92
N ILE A 184 -31.63 5.96 16.65
CA ILE A 184 -31.59 6.49 15.27
C ILE A 184 -30.15 6.82 14.87
N VAL A 185 -29.49 7.74 15.57
CA VAL A 185 -28.10 8.11 15.31
C VAL A 185 -27.28 8.02 16.59
N SER A 186 -26.13 7.34 16.51
CA SER A 186 -25.22 7.17 17.65
C SER A 186 -23.78 7.42 17.23
N GLY A 187 -23.11 8.35 17.91
CA GLY A 187 -21.67 8.57 17.79
C GLY A 187 -20.98 8.37 19.14
N GLY A 188 -19.75 7.88 19.14
CA GLY A 188 -18.97 7.81 20.38
C GLY A 188 -18.62 9.19 20.92
N ILE A 189 -18.41 10.15 20.03
CA ILE A 189 -18.13 11.55 20.37
C ILE A 189 -19.31 12.45 20.01
N CYS A 190 -19.78 12.39 18.78
CA CYS A 190 -20.91 13.22 18.34
C CYS A 190 -21.94 12.43 17.54
N GLY A 191 -23.23 12.59 17.87
CA GLY A 191 -24.30 11.93 17.12
C GLY A 191 -24.33 12.40 15.68
N VAL A 192 -24.64 13.68 15.47
CA VAL A 192 -24.62 14.33 14.15
C VAL A 192 -23.65 15.51 14.19
N ILE A 193 -22.72 15.55 13.25
CA ILE A 193 -21.82 16.69 13.08
C ILE A 193 -21.91 17.22 11.65
N HIS A 194 -21.85 18.54 11.50
CA HIS A 194 -21.92 19.20 10.19
C HIS A 194 -20.53 19.64 9.72
N ASN A 195 -20.34 19.73 8.41
CA ASN A 195 -19.10 20.21 7.78
C ASN A 195 -18.77 21.68 8.09
N THR A 196 -19.68 22.39 8.72
CA THR A 196 -19.51 23.74 9.26
C THR A 196 -18.82 23.78 10.62
N VAL A 197 -18.54 22.63 11.22
CA VAL A 197 -17.69 22.51 12.42
C VAL A 197 -16.23 22.36 12.01
N ASN A 198 -15.36 23.25 12.50
CA ASN A 198 -13.92 23.14 12.31
C ASN A 198 -13.35 22.05 13.23
N LEU A 199 -12.59 21.12 12.64
CA LEU A 199 -11.98 19.96 13.30
C LEU A 199 -10.45 19.93 13.16
N GLU A 200 -9.83 20.97 12.59
CA GLU A 200 -8.40 20.98 12.25
C GLU A 200 -7.48 20.64 13.42
N LYS A 201 -7.84 21.12 14.62
CA LYS A 201 -7.06 20.92 15.85
C LYS A 201 -7.66 19.86 16.76
N SER A 202 -8.51 18.99 16.22
CA SER A 202 -9.22 17.99 17.00
C SER A 202 -8.44 16.67 17.09
N VAL A 203 -8.44 16.11 18.30
CA VAL A 203 -8.12 14.71 18.57
C VAL A 203 -9.33 14.12 19.28
N LEU A 204 -10.05 13.23 18.60
CA LEU A 204 -11.30 12.66 19.08
C LEU A 204 -11.11 11.18 19.36
N ILE A 205 -11.34 10.77 20.60
CA ILE A 205 -11.03 9.40 21.04
C ILE A 205 -12.23 8.78 21.73
N ASN A 206 -12.75 7.70 21.15
CA ASN A 206 -13.72 6.85 21.80
C ASN A 206 -13.02 5.60 22.32
N HIS A 207 -12.91 5.49 23.65
CA HIS A 207 -12.10 4.46 24.30
C HIS A 207 -12.80 3.11 24.36
N GLU A 208 -12.05 2.06 24.66
CA GLU A 208 -12.53 0.67 24.64
C GLU A 208 -13.73 0.45 25.59
N GLU A 209 -13.75 1.17 26.72
CA GLU A 209 -14.79 1.12 27.75
C GLU A 209 -16.15 1.62 27.26
N ALA A 210 -16.19 2.50 26.27
CA ALA A 210 -17.40 3.19 25.81
C ALA A 210 -18.42 2.29 25.09
N SER A 211 -18.06 1.03 24.80
CA SER A 211 -18.84 -0.03 24.11
C SER A 211 -20.28 0.31 23.64
N PHE A 212 -20.59 0.03 22.38
CA PHE A 212 -21.96 0.13 21.86
C PHE A 212 -22.64 -1.23 21.98
N SER A 213 -23.34 -1.48 23.09
CA SER A 213 -24.11 -2.72 23.25
C SER A 213 -25.58 -2.49 22.86
N GLU A 214 -26.12 -3.32 21.97
CA GLU A 214 -27.54 -3.28 21.56
C GLU A 214 -27.99 -1.93 20.97
N ALA A 215 -27.08 -1.20 20.34
CA ALA A 215 -27.44 0.04 19.65
C ALA A 215 -28.52 -0.28 18.61
N LYS A 216 -29.63 0.45 18.68
CA LYS A 216 -30.79 0.28 17.79
C LYS A 216 -30.83 1.27 16.64
N ALA A 217 -29.72 1.98 16.46
CA ALA A 217 -29.56 3.09 15.54
C ALA A 217 -29.41 2.65 14.08
N THR A 218 -29.96 3.48 13.19
CA THR A 218 -29.79 3.37 11.75
C THR A 218 -28.39 3.78 11.33
N PHE A 219 -27.76 4.72 12.06
CA PHE A 219 -26.39 5.16 11.83
C PHE A 219 -25.61 5.09 13.13
N ILE A 220 -24.55 4.29 13.15
CA ILE A 220 -23.68 4.13 14.33
C ILE A 220 -22.24 4.32 13.89
N GLY A 221 -21.58 5.31 14.47
CA GLY A 221 -20.14 5.52 14.31
C GLY A 221 -19.43 5.53 15.64
N GLY A 222 -18.23 4.94 15.70
CA GLY A 222 -17.42 5.01 16.90
C GLY A 222 -16.99 6.43 17.27
N ILE A 223 -17.03 7.39 16.34
CA ILE A 223 -16.81 8.82 16.62
C ILE A 223 -18.05 9.63 16.26
N PHE A 224 -18.49 9.54 15.00
CA PHE A 224 -19.61 10.28 14.45
C PHE A 224 -20.71 9.35 13.98
N GLY A 225 -21.92 9.48 14.50
CA GLY A 225 -23.06 8.73 13.95
C GLY A 225 -23.32 9.11 12.51
N VAL A 226 -23.45 10.41 12.24
CA VAL A 226 -23.57 10.99 10.90
C VAL A 226 -22.65 12.18 10.75
N TYR A 227 -21.94 12.23 9.62
CA TYR A 227 -21.27 13.44 9.14
C TYR A 227 -22.06 14.03 7.98
N SER A 228 -22.42 15.30 8.14
CA SER A 228 -23.45 15.99 7.37
C SER A 228 -22.80 17.09 6.53
N CYS A 229 -22.65 16.88 5.22
CA CYS A 229 -22.15 17.88 4.28
C CYS A 229 -23.32 18.61 3.62
N TYR A 230 -23.75 19.74 4.22
CA TYR A 230 -24.92 20.51 3.75
C TYR A 230 -24.61 22.00 3.68
N VAL A 231 -24.89 22.61 2.52
CA VAL A 231 -24.62 24.03 2.24
C VAL A 231 -25.78 24.95 2.67
N SER A 232 -27.01 24.43 2.79
CA SER A 232 -28.23 25.26 2.95
C SER A 232 -28.30 26.07 4.25
N LEU A 233 -27.44 25.78 5.24
CA LEU A 233 -27.50 26.42 6.56
C LEU A 233 -26.54 27.62 6.75
N ILE A 234 -25.41 27.78 6.01
CA ILE A 234 -24.35 28.76 6.38
C ILE A 234 -23.51 29.30 5.18
N LYS A 235 -22.94 30.52 5.32
CA LYS A 235 -22.20 31.31 4.30
C LYS A 235 -20.84 30.75 3.80
N LYS A 236 -20.15 29.85 4.51
CA LYS A 236 -18.83 29.27 4.11
C LYS A 236 -18.62 27.84 4.64
N PRO A 237 -18.99 26.79 3.91
CA PRO A 237 -18.72 25.40 4.29
C PRO A 237 -17.22 25.06 4.24
N ASN A 238 -16.74 24.17 5.11
CA ASN A 238 -15.41 23.58 4.94
C ASN A 238 -15.48 22.50 3.85
N LEU A 239 -14.59 22.61 2.86
CA LEU A 239 -14.41 21.61 1.82
C LEU A 239 -13.27 20.64 2.15
N GLU A 240 -12.45 20.97 3.15
CA GLU A 240 -11.36 20.12 3.63
C GLU A 240 -11.57 19.86 5.12
N ILE A 241 -11.62 18.58 5.49
CA ILE A 241 -11.90 18.12 6.83
C ILE A 241 -10.62 17.49 7.37
N TYR A 242 -10.09 18.09 8.43
CA TYR A 242 -8.89 17.68 9.15
C TYR A 242 -9.23 17.19 10.55
N GLY A 243 -8.26 16.60 11.23
CA GLY A 243 -8.39 16.09 12.59
C GLY A 243 -7.78 14.70 12.75
N THR A 244 -7.80 14.19 13.97
CA THR A 244 -7.41 12.81 14.29
C THR A 244 -8.56 12.11 15.00
N PHE A 245 -9.09 11.05 14.41
CA PHE A 245 -10.27 10.33 14.90
C PHE A 245 -9.90 8.88 15.19
N ILE A 246 -10.01 8.47 16.45
CA ILE A 246 -9.55 7.15 16.92
C ILE A 246 -10.68 6.45 17.67
N ASN A 247 -11.17 5.34 17.13
CA ASN A 247 -12.11 4.48 17.82
C ASN A 247 -11.44 3.20 18.32
N LYS A 248 -11.55 2.95 19.62
CA LYS A 248 -11.14 1.70 20.28
C LYS A 248 -12.34 0.89 20.78
N ALA A 249 -13.51 1.51 20.87
CA ALA A 249 -14.72 0.84 21.34
C ALA A 249 -15.23 -0.20 20.35
N ASN A 250 -15.65 -1.36 20.87
CA ASN A 250 -16.40 -2.33 20.08
C ASN A 250 -17.81 -1.80 19.76
N ILE A 251 -18.25 -2.02 18.52
CA ILE A 251 -19.55 -1.61 18.01
C ILE A 251 -20.39 -2.84 17.69
N GLN A 252 -21.52 -3.02 18.37
CA GLN A 252 -22.44 -4.13 18.13
C GLN A 252 -23.88 -3.63 17.94
N CYS A 253 -24.49 -3.97 16.80
CA CYS A 253 -25.91 -3.67 16.50
C CYS A 253 -26.72 -4.95 16.24
N CYS A 254 -27.86 -5.09 16.92
CA CYS A 254 -28.64 -6.33 16.96
C CYS A 254 -30.07 -6.24 16.38
N VAL A 255 -30.45 -5.16 15.66
CA VAL A 255 -31.88 -4.92 15.33
C VAL A 255 -32.21 -4.53 13.87
N ASN A 256 -33.52 -4.58 13.57
CA ASN A 256 -34.16 -4.75 12.26
C ASN A 256 -34.12 -3.59 11.24
N THR A 257 -33.43 -2.47 11.47
CA THR A 257 -33.57 -1.27 10.63
C THR A 257 -32.29 -0.94 9.87
N GLY A 258 -32.26 -1.11 8.54
CA GLY A 258 -31.45 -0.29 7.60
C GLY A 258 -29.99 0.07 7.93
N ALA A 259 -29.32 -0.65 8.83
CA ALA A 259 -28.26 -0.08 9.64
C ALA A 259 -26.97 0.16 8.84
N ARG A 260 -26.30 1.28 9.12
CA ARG A 260 -24.99 1.63 8.60
C ARG A 260 -24.05 1.84 9.77
N LEU A 261 -23.05 0.96 9.87
CA LEU A 261 -22.09 0.97 10.97
C LEU A 261 -20.69 1.25 10.44
N GLY A 262 -20.02 2.22 11.07
CA GLY A 262 -18.61 2.49 10.83
C GLY A 262 -17.83 2.60 12.14
N GLY A 263 -16.55 2.23 12.12
CA GLY A 263 -15.67 2.43 13.27
C GLY A 263 -15.48 3.90 13.61
N ILE A 264 -15.55 4.79 12.62
CA ILE A 264 -15.48 6.25 12.83
C ILE A 264 -16.81 6.90 12.49
N PHE A 265 -17.36 6.63 11.29
CA PHE A 265 -18.55 7.28 10.76
C PHE A 265 -19.67 6.27 10.50
N GLY A 266 -20.85 6.43 11.10
CA GLY A 266 -22.01 5.62 10.71
C GLY A 266 -22.42 5.88 9.25
N GLY A 267 -22.38 7.14 8.82
CA GLY A 267 -22.44 7.50 7.41
C GLY A 267 -21.98 8.93 7.14
N ILE A 268 -21.55 9.17 5.91
CA ILE A 268 -21.19 10.49 5.39
C ILE A 268 -22.15 10.81 4.25
N PHE A 269 -22.85 11.94 4.35
CA PHE A 269 -23.87 12.35 3.39
C PHE A 269 -23.53 13.70 2.81
N SER A 270 -23.57 13.80 1.47
CA SER A 270 -23.64 15.09 0.77
C SER A 270 -25.00 15.22 0.09
N GLY A 271 -25.66 16.37 0.26
CA GLY A 271 -26.86 16.75 -0.49
C GLY A 271 -28.15 15.97 -0.18
N ALA A 272 -28.94 16.45 0.76
CA ALA A 272 -30.41 16.30 0.72
C ALA A 272 -31.04 17.71 0.73
N GLY A 273 -31.14 18.30 -0.46
CA GLY A 273 -31.75 19.61 -0.65
C GLY A 273 -32.04 19.84 -2.14
N SER A 274 -33.11 20.59 -2.44
CA SER A 274 -33.62 20.89 -3.78
C SER A 274 -32.67 21.74 -4.67
N ILE A 275 -31.38 21.79 -4.34
CA ILE A 275 -30.35 22.61 -5.00
C ILE A 275 -29.28 21.64 -5.51
N ARG A 276 -28.88 21.80 -6.78
CA ARG A 276 -27.74 21.08 -7.37
C ARG A 276 -26.46 21.54 -6.67
N ASP A 277 -26.02 20.80 -5.65
CA ASP A 277 -24.70 20.96 -5.04
C ASP A 277 -23.65 20.30 -5.95
N THR A 278 -22.56 21.01 -6.25
CA THR A 278 -21.44 20.55 -7.08
C THR A 278 -20.11 20.55 -6.31
N ASN A 279 -20.17 20.63 -4.97
CA ASN A 279 -18.97 20.75 -4.14
C ASN A 279 -18.23 19.42 -3.97
N THR A 280 -16.90 19.51 -3.83
CA THR A 280 -16.05 18.39 -3.43
C THR A 280 -15.64 18.52 -1.97
N TYR A 281 -15.98 17.52 -1.16
CA TYR A 281 -15.63 17.43 0.25
C TYR A 281 -14.48 16.44 0.46
N LYS A 282 -13.31 16.93 0.87
CA LYS A 282 -12.09 16.14 1.09
C LYS A 282 -11.88 15.86 2.57
N PHE A 283 -11.93 14.59 2.95
CA PHE A 283 -11.58 14.13 4.28
C PHE A 283 -10.10 13.75 4.29
N LEU A 284 -9.30 14.63 4.89
CA LEU A 284 -7.86 14.52 5.07
C LEU A 284 -7.51 14.12 6.52
N ALA A 285 -8.52 13.96 7.37
CA ALA A 285 -8.38 13.55 8.76
C ALA A 285 -7.76 12.15 8.90
N LYS A 286 -6.85 11.99 9.86
CA LYS A 286 -6.31 10.68 10.22
C LYS A 286 -7.38 9.87 10.95
N CYS A 287 -7.82 8.75 10.35
CA CYS A 287 -8.90 7.93 10.90
C CYS A 287 -8.39 6.52 11.24
N GLU A 288 -8.48 6.10 12.50
CA GLU A 288 -8.02 4.78 12.95
C GLU A 288 -9.08 4.05 13.76
N ASN A 289 -9.47 2.85 13.29
CA ASN A 289 -10.38 1.98 14.03
C ASN A 289 -9.66 0.72 14.53
N TYR A 290 -9.69 0.53 15.84
CA TYR A 290 -9.20 -0.65 16.55
C TYR A 290 -10.34 -1.50 17.12
N GLY A 291 -11.52 -0.91 17.28
CA GLY A 291 -12.71 -1.59 17.79
C GLY A 291 -13.29 -2.59 16.80
N ASN A 292 -13.76 -3.73 17.29
CA ASN A 292 -14.45 -4.69 16.45
C ASN A 292 -15.87 -4.22 16.14
N ILE A 293 -16.34 -4.49 14.92
CA ILE A 293 -17.67 -4.11 14.46
C ILE A 293 -18.45 -5.38 14.14
N SER A 294 -19.64 -5.50 14.72
CA SER A 294 -20.52 -6.62 14.44
C SER A 294 -21.97 -6.19 14.25
N SER A 295 -22.62 -6.76 13.25
CA SER A 295 -24.04 -6.53 13.03
C SER A 295 -24.71 -7.68 12.32
N SER A 296 -26.03 -7.70 12.44
CA SER A 296 -26.88 -8.57 11.67
C SER A 296 -27.53 -7.92 10.45
N ARG A 297 -27.21 -6.67 10.02
CA ARG A 297 -27.88 -6.06 8.84
C ARG A 297 -27.09 -4.99 8.04
N PHE A 298 -27.48 -4.85 6.76
CA PHE A 298 -27.19 -3.80 5.76
C PHE A 298 -25.72 -3.47 5.45
N ASN A 299 -25.14 -2.40 5.99
CA ASN A 299 -23.84 -1.89 5.51
C ASN A 299 -22.86 -1.74 6.67
N LEU A 300 -21.73 -2.45 6.59
CA LEU A 300 -20.69 -2.45 7.62
C LEU A 300 -19.37 -1.99 7.00
N GLY A 301 -18.79 -0.94 7.54
CA GLY A 301 -17.44 -0.50 7.21
C GLY A 301 -16.57 -0.50 8.46
N GLY A 302 -15.30 -0.88 8.35
CA GLY A 302 -14.34 -0.69 9.45
C GLY A 302 -14.17 0.78 9.83
N ILE A 303 -14.40 1.71 8.89
CA ILE A 303 -14.29 3.16 9.12
C ILE A 303 -15.64 3.86 8.88
N VAL A 304 -16.29 3.61 7.73
CA VAL A 304 -17.51 4.30 7.30
C VAL A 304 -18.61 3.30 6.93
N GLY A 305 -19.78 3.36 7.56
CA GLY A 305 -20.89 2.47 7.18
C GLY A 305 -21.38 2.68 5.75
N ALA A 306 -21.58 3.93 5.34
CA ALA A 306 -21.90 4.29 3.96
C ALA A 306 -21.41 5.70 3.61
N ILE A 307 -20.95 5.87 2.38
CA ILE A 307 -20.73 7.18 1.75
C ILE A 307 -21.79 7.34 0.68
N HIS A 308 -22.59 8.40 0.77
CA HIS A 308 -23.70 8.62 -0.15
C HIS A 308 -23.81 10.10 -0.54
N ASN A 309 -23.79 10.34 -1.85
CA ASN A 309 -24.18 11.63 -2.43
C ASN A 309 -25.64 11.53 -2.86
N GLY A 310 -26.46 12.52 -2.54
CA GLY A 310 -27.88 12.50 -2.89
C GLY A 310 -28.10 12.32 -4.39
N LEU A 311 -29.09 11.51 -4.77
CA LEU A 311 -29.44 11.26 -6.17
C LEU A 311 -29.73 12.59 -6.89
N GLY A 312 -28.94 12.88 -7.94
CA GLY A 312 -29.02 14.13 -8.71
C GLY A 312 -28.12 15.27 -8.20
N SER A 313 -27.34 15.04 -7.13
CA SER A 313 -26.23 15.90 -6.73
C SER A 313 -25.01 15.64 -7.62
N GLU A 314 -24.29 16.69 -7.99
CA GLU A 314 -22.98 16.61 -8.66
C GLU A 314 -21.84 16.77 -7.63
N SER A 315 -22.15 16.72 -6.33
CA SER A 315 -21.18 16.75 -5.26
C SER A 315 -20.38 15.45 -5.19
N SER A 316 -19.14 15.55 -4.73
CA SER A 316 -18.22 14.43 -4.56
C SER A 316 -17.61 14.41 -3.16
N ILE A 317 -17.36 13.21 -2.63
CA ILE A 317 -16.63 13.02 -1.37
C ILE A 317 -15.32 12.33 -1.70
N VAL A 318 -14.19 12.90 -1.27
CA VAL A 318 -12.86 12.28 -1.34
C VAL A 318 -12.47 11.89 0.06
N PHE A 319 -12.49 10.60 0.37
CA PHE A 319 -12.17 10.07 1.69
C PHE A 319 -10.78 9.42 1.68
N SER A 320 -9.89 9.88 2.57
CA SER A 320 -8.49 9.45 2.56
C SER A 320 -7.89 9.24 3.94
N ASN A 321 -6.71 8.63 4.01
CA ASN A 321 -5.87 8.51 5.20
C ASN A 321 -6.52 7.74 6.36
N ALA A 322 -7.23 6.66 6.05
CA ALA A 322 -7.90 5.83 7.05
C ALA A 322 -7.31 4.42 7.16
N SER A 323 -7.27 3.87 8.38
CA SER A 323 -6.77 2.53 8.66
C SER A 323 -7.70 1.76 9.61
N ASN A 324 -8.13 0.58 9.20
CA ASN A 324 -8.90 -0.34 10.02
C ASN A 324 -8.04 -1.54 10.46
N TYR A 325 -7.96 -1.73 11.77
CA TYR A 325 -7.34 -2.87 12.44
C TYR A 325 -8.38 -3.77 13.13
N GLY A 326 -9.60 -3.25 13.34
CA GLY A 326 -10.68 -3.97 13.99
C GLY A 326 -11.32 -5.03 13.08
N LYS A 327 -11.73 -6.15 13.67
CA LYS A 327 -12.48 -7.20 12.96
C LYS A 327 -13.90 -6.72 12.65
N ILE A 328 -14.40 -7.04 11.45
CA ILE A 328 -15.77 -6.73 11.01
C ILE A 328 -16.53 -8.04 10.82
N SER A 329 -17.73 -8.15 11.36
CA SER A 329 -18.52 -9.38 11.32
C SER A 329 -20.00 -9.12 11.04
N GLY A 330 -20.45 -9.59 9.88
CA GLY A 330 -21.85 -9.63 9.48
C GLY A 330 -22.47 -11.02 9.63
N ASN A 331 -23.71 -11.10 10.10
CA ASN A 331 -24.48 -12.34 10.15
C ASN A 331 -25.96 -12.08 9.90
N ASN A 332 -26.53 -12.46 8.75
CA ASN A 332 -27.93 -12.11 8.47
C ASN A 332 -28.73 -13.03 7.52
N PRO A 333 -29.63 -13.89 8.03
CA PRO A 333 -30.38 -14.84 7.21
C PRO A 333 -31.42 -14.24 6.25
N SER A 334 -31.62 -12.91 6.19
CA SER A 334 -32.80 -12.32 5.51
C SER A 334 -32.57 -11.11 4.60
N PHE A 335 -31.37 -10.53 4.51
CA PHE A 335 -31.10 -9.39 3.62
C PHE A 335 -29.67 -9.42 3.09
N SER A 336 -29.44 -8.86 1.90
CA SER A 336 -28.11 -8.59 1.36
C SER A 336 -27.32 -7.70 2.32
N MET A 337 -26.04 -8.04 2.53
CA MET A 337 -25.09 -7.25 3.31
C MET A 337 -23.96 -6.74 2.43
N ASN A 338 -23.56 -5.49 2.67
CA ASN A 338 -22.35 -4.90 2.12
C ASN A 338 -21.34 -4.71 3.24
N ILE A 339 -20.21 -5.41 3.15
CA ILE A 339 -19.20 -5.41 4.21
C ILE A 339 -17.85 -5.02 3.62
N GLY A 340 -17.26 -3.95 4.13
CA GLY A 340 -15.94 -3.48 3.73
C GLY A 340 -15.01 -3.24 4.92
N GLY A 341 -13.72 -3.52 4.75
CA GLY A 341 -12.70 -3.14 5.73
C GLY A 341 -12.63 -1.64 6.00
N ILE A 342 -13.01 -0.80 5.03
CA ILE A 342 -13.10 0.65 5.16
C ILE A 342 -14.55 1.12 5.06
N CYS A 343 -15.24 0.76 3.97
CA CYS A 343 -16.59 1.27 3.68
C CYS A 343 -17.57 0.16 3.37
N GLY A 344 -18.79 0.18 3.93
CA GLY A 344 -19.82 -0.77 3.53
C GLY A 344 -20.23 -0.57 2.06
N VAL A 345 -20.70 0.63 1.74
CA VAL A 345 -21.14 0.99 0.39
C VAL A 345 -20.69 2.40 0.01
N LEU A 346 -20.17 2.52 -1.22
CA LEU A 346 -19.74 3.78 -1.83
C LEU A 346 -20.70 4.13 -2.98
N ILE A 347 -21.40 5.26 -2.87
CA ILE A 347 -22.44 5.68 -3.82
C ILE A 347 -22.14 7.09 -4.36
N GLY A 348 -22.21 7.23 -5.68
CA GLY A 348 -22.00 8.49 -6.39
C GLY A 348 -20.54 8.68 -6.80
N GLU A 349 -20.22 9.82 -7.40
CA GLU A 349 -18.88 10.21 -7.84
C GLU A 349 -17.94 10.55 -6.67
N SER A 350 -17.84 9.63 -5.71
CA SER A 350 -17.01 9.72 -4.52
C SER A 350 -15.81 8.80 -4.64
N THR A 351 -14.71 9.20 -4.02
CA THR A 351 -13.43 8.49 -4.05
C THR A 351 -13.03 8.05 -2.65
N ILE A 352 -12.66 6.79 -2.50
CA ILE A 352 -11.90 6.29 -1.35
C ILE A 352 -10.47 6.11 -1.83
N THR A 353 -9.51 6.80 -1.20
CA THR A 353 -8.10 6.77 -1.59
C THR A 353 -7.16 6.63 -0.41
N ASN A 354 -6.02 5.98 -0.59
CA ASN A 354 -5.01 5.84 0.47
C ASN A 354 -5.60 5.32 1.81
N CYS A 355 -6.40 4.25 1.72
CA CYS A 355 -7.04 3.62 2.88
C CYS A 355 -6.63 2.16 3.01
N HIS A 356 -6.56 1.69 4.26
CA HIS A 356 -5.86 0.46 4.59
C HIS A 356 -6.65 -0.45 5.54
N ASN A 357 -6.71 -1.74 5.25
CA ASN A 357 -7.36 -2.72 6.12
C ASN A 357 -6.44 -3.90 6.45
N SER A 358 -6.25 -4.17 7.75
CA SER A 358 -5.68 -5.42 8.26
C SER A 358 -6.67 -6.22 9.09
N GLY A 359 -7.84 -5.65 9.38
CA GLY A 359 -8.90 -6.32 10.13
C GLY A 359 -9.57 -7.41 9.32
N ASP A 360 -9.86 -8.54 9.97
CA ASP A 360 -10.58 -9.65 9.36
C ASP A 360 -12.02 -9.23 9.02
N VAL A 361 -12.49 -9.56 7.82
CA VAL A 361 -13.84 -9.23 7.32
C VAL A 361 -14.63 -10.53 7.19
N ILE A 362 -15.70 -10.67 7.97
CA ILE A 362 -16.44 -11.92 8.12
C ILE A 362 -17.90 -11.73 7.71
N LEU A 363 -18.40 -12.65 6.90
CA LEU A 363 -19.82 -12.86 6.66
C LEU A 363 -20.16 -14.31 7.03
N SER A 364 -20.93 -14.50 8.09
CA SER A 364 -21.39 -15.83 8.56
C SER A 364 -22.86 -16.10 8.21
N ASP A 365 -23.29 -15.66 7.03
CA ASP A 365 -24.69 -15.67 6.62
C ASP A 365 -25.18 -17.07 6.19
N THR A 366 -26.48 -17.33 6.38
CA THR A 366 -27.22 -18.51 5.90
C THR A 366 -28.33 -18.16 4.90
N SER A 367 -28.47 -16.88 4.53
CA SER A 367 -29.52 -16.37 3.63
C SER A 367 -29.35 -16.89 2.21
N SER A 368 -30.43 -16.77 1.43
CA SER A 368 -30.45 -17.03 0.00
C SER A 368 -30.25 -15.78 -0.85
N ILE A 369 -29.75 -14.68 -0.27
CA ILE A 369 -29.63 -13.38 -0.94
C ILE A 369 -28.14 -13.06 -1.12
N PRO A 370 -27.70 -12.68 -2.34
CA PRO A 370 -26.30 -12.32 -2.56
C PRO A 370 -25.86 -11.16 -1.67
N SER A 371 -24.72 -11.35 -0.99
CA SER A 371 -24.06 -10.31 -0.20
C SER A 371 -22.68 -9.99 -0.79
N PHE A 372 -22.19 -8.78 -0.56
CA PHE A 372 -20.96 -8.27 -1.15
C PHE A 372 -19.95 -7.94 -0.06
N ILE A 373 -18.77 -8.54 -0.14
CA ILE A 373 -17.71 -8.39 0.84
C ILE A 373 -16.41 -7.96 0.15
N GLY A 374 -15.83 -6.86 0.63
CA GLY A 374 -14.55 -6.34 0.15
C GLY A 374 -13.59 -6.13 1.31
N GLY A 375 -12.30 -6.34 1.08
CA GLY A 375 -11.29 -5.91 2.06
C GLY A 375 -11.23 -4.39 2.22
N ILE A 376 -11.68 -3.60 1.24
CA ILE A 376 -11.85 -2.13 1.36
C ILE A 376 -13.31 -1.74 1.34
N CYS A 377 -14.07 -2.13 0.31
CA CYS A 377 -15.46 -1.72 0.14
C CYS A 377 -16.37 -2.89 -0.23
N GLY A 378 -17.53 -3.01 0.42
CA GLY A 378 -18.50 -4.07 0.05
C GLY A 378 -19.00 -3.90 -1.39
N GLN A 379 -19.52 -2.71 -1.69
CA GLN A 379 -20.10 -2.40 -3.00
C GLN A 379 -19.81 -0.97 -3.46
N ILE A 380 -19.56 -0.79 -4.76
CA ILE A 380 -19.49 0.51 -5.43
C ILE A 380 -20.68 0.67 -6.37
N MET A 381 -21.30 1.85 -6.34
CA MET A 381 -22.40 2.24 -7.23
C MET A 381 -22.21 3.67 -7.74
N HIS A 382 -22.79 3.94 -8.91
CA HIS A 382 -22.85 5.26 -9.56
C HIS A 382 -21.50 5.99 -9.66
N ALA A 383 -20.53 5.40 -10.36
CA ALA A 383 -19.22 5.98 -10.70
C ALA A 383 -18.25 6.23 -9.53
N GLY A 384 -18.44 5.55 -8.39
CA GLY A 384 -17.49 5.60 -7.28
C GLY A 384 -16.10 5.06 -7.64
N VAL A 385 -15.07 5.58 -6.97
CA VAL A 385 -13.66 5.27 -7.23
C VAL A 385 -12.98 4.74 -5.97
N ILE A 386 -12.23 3.65 -6.09
CA ILE A 386 -11.25 3.22 -5.09
C ILE A 386 -9.87 3.32 -5.71
N SER A 387 -8.95 4.01 -5.04
CA SER A 387 -7.58 4.19 -5.54
C SER A 387 -6.54 4.08 -4.43
N GLU A 388 -5.32 3.64 -4.72
CA GLU A 388 -4.20 3.71 -3.75
C GLU A 388 -4.49 2.98 -2.41
N CYS A 389 -5.41 2.02 -2.42
CA CYS A 389 -5.88 1.32 -1.22
C CYS A 389 -5.24 -0.06 -1.08
N ILE A 390 -5.09 -0.51 0.18
CA ILE A 390 -4.40 -1.75 0.53
C ILE A 390 -5.24 -2.57 1.52
N SER A 391 -5.50 -3.84 1.23
CA SER A 391 -6.10 -4.75 2.20
C SER A 391 -5.29 -6.03 2.34
N ILE A 392 -4.95 -6.38 3.59
CA ILE A 392 -4.29 -7.63 3.97
C ILE A 392 -5.05 -8.43 5.03
N GLY A 393 -6.19 -7.90 5.50
CA GLY A 393 -7.08 -8.62 6.41
C GLY A 393 -7.74 -9.80 5.72
N ASN A 394 -7.94 -10.90 6.46
CA ASN A 394 -8.54 -12.10 5.90
C ASN A 394 -10.04 -11.90 5.64
N ILE A 395 -10.54 -12.57 4.62
CA ILE A 395 -11.95 -12.56 4.24
C ILE A 395 -12.55 -13.92 4.55
N TYR A 396 -13.68 -13.94 5.24
CA TYR A 396 -14.42 -15.16 5.55
C TYR A 396 -15.82 -15.03 4.93
N LEU A 397 -16.01 -15.58 3.74
CA LEU A 397 -17.31 -15.61 3.07
C LEU A 397 -17.99 -16.95 3.37
N LEU A 398 -18.60 -17.11 4.54
CA LEU A 398 -19.26 -18.39 4.90
C LEU A 398 -20.71 -18.50 4.39
N SER A 399 -21.14 -17.54 3.55
CA SER A 399 -22.47 -17.50 2.94
C SER A 399 -22.60 -18.41 1.73
N LYS A 400 -23.84 -18.82 1.41
CA LYS A 400 -24.17 -19.58 0.21
C LYS A 400 -24.14 -18.79 -1.09
N TYR A 401 -24.38 -17.49 -1.00
CA TYR A 401 -24.55 -16.62 -2.15
C TYR A 401 -23.81 -15.32 -1.89
N GLY A 402 -23.00 -14.89 -2.85
CA GLY A 402 -22.30 -13.62 -2.70
C GLY A 402 -21.06 -13.46 -3.55
N SER A 403 -20.45 -12.29 -3.37
CA SER A 403 -19.26 -11.88 -4.08
C SER A 403 -18.22 -11.38 -3.08
N CYS A 404 -17.00 -11.91 -3.14
CA CYS A 404 -15.91 -11.48 -2.28
C CYS A 404 -14.64 -11.10 -3.06
N ALA A 405 -13.91 -10.12 -2.54
CA ALA A 405 -12.54 -9.85 -2.97
C ALA A 405 -11.75 -8.99 -1.99
N GLY A 406 -10.43 -8.94 -2.19
CA GLY A 406 -9.50 -8.17 -1.37
C GLY A 406 -9.75 -6.66 -1.40
N ILE A 407 -10.31 -6.09 -2.47
CA ILE A 407 -10.65 -4.65 -2.51
C ILE A 407 -12.16 -4.44 -2.51
N CYS A 408 -12.88 -4.95 -3.51
CA CYS A 408 -14.31 -4.68 -3.67
C CYS A 408 -15.15 -5.92 -3.95
N GLY A 409 -16.22 -6.14 -3.19
CA GLY A 409 -17.14 -7.24 -3.44
C GLY A 409 -17.87 -7.11 -4.78
N PHE A 410 -18.49 -5.95 -5.04
CA PHE A 410 -19.26 -5.72 -6.26
C PHE A 410 -19.04 -4.32 -6.86
N LEU A 411 -18.60 -4.30 -8.12
CA LEU A 411 -18.33 -3.09 -8.91
C LEU A 411 -19.44 -2.87 -9.96
N ASN A 412 -20.17 -1.76 -9.82
CA ASN A 412 -21.26 -1.41 -10.72
C ASN A 412 -21.24 0.06 -11.18
N ASP A 413 -22.02 0.35 -12.22
CA ASP A 413 -22.38 1.69 -12.72
C ASP A 413 -21.16 2.59 -12.99
N ASP A 414 -20.21 2.12 -13.80
CA ASP A 414 -19.01 2.87 -14.21
C ASP A 414 -18.00 3.15 -13.06
N GLY A 415 -18.09 2.39 -11.96
CA GLY A 415 -17.11 2.45 -10.89
C GLY A 415 -15.69 2.06 -11.32
N LYS A 416 -14.69 2.55 -10.58
CA LYS A 416 -13.27 2.35 -10.91
C LYS A 416 -12.46 1.85 -9.71
N ILE A 417 -11.54 0.93 -9.95
CA ILE A 417 -10.55 0.48 -8.98
C ILE A 417 -9.16 0.64 -9.61
N THR A 418 -8.26 1.41 -8.99
CA THR A 418 -6.96 1.74 -9.59
C THR A 418 -5.83 1.73 -8.55
N ASN A 419 -4.62 1.27 -8.89
CA ASN A 419 -3.46 1.37 -7.98
C ASN A 419 -3.72 0.74 -6.60
N CYS A 420 -4.32 -0.45 -6.56
CA CYS A 420 -4.68 -1.13 -5.32
C CYS A 420 -3.89 -2.43 -5.11
N TYR A 421 -3.62 -2.76 -3.85
CA TYR A 421 -2.98 -4.01 -3.45
C TYR A 421 -3.91 -4.83 -2.55
N SER A 422 -4.08 -6.11 -2.85
CA SER A 422 -4.73 -7.05 -1.92
C SER A 422 -3.82 -8.22 -1.54
N GLY A 423 -3.97 -8.70 -0.31
CA GLY A 423 -3.34 -9.89 0.21
C GLY A 423 -4.18 -10.55 1.31
N GLY A 424 -3.58 -11.50 2.02
CA GLY A 424 -4.26 -12.29 3.04
C GLY A 424 -4.97 -13.51 2.46
N LEU A 425 -5.85 -14.12 3.26
CA LEU A 425 -6.57 -15.35 2.93
C LEU A 425 -8.06 -15.08 2.72
N CYS A 426 -8.67 -15.79 1.78
CA CYS A 426 -10.11 -15.83 1.61
C CYS A 426 -10.63 -17.23 1.91
N TYR A 427 -11.27 -17.39 3.06
CA TYR A 427 -11.88 -18.63 3.51
C TYR A 427 -13.23 -18.81 2.86
N LEU A 428 -13.32 -19.86 2.06
CA LEU A 428 -14.53 -20.26 1.38
C LEU A 428 -15.12 -21.51 2.06
N PRO A 429 -16.44 -21.65 2.06
CA PRO A 429 -17.10 -22.72 2.79
C PRO A 429 -17.11 -24.04 2.01
N ASP A 430 -17.36 -25.15 2.71
CA ASP A 430 -17.10 -26.51 2.20
C ASP A 430 -18.14 -27.11 1.22
N ASN A 431 -19.43 -26.75 1.28
CA ASN A 431 -20.51 -27.40 0.49
C ASN A 431 -21.60 -26.41 0.01
N PHE A 432 -21.80 -26.25 -1.32
CA PHE A 432 -22.76 -25.28 -1.91
C PHE A 432 -23.59 -25.81 -3.08
N PRO A 433 -24.83 -25.30 -3.28
CA PRO A 433 -25.54 -25.42 -4.54
C PRO A 433 -24.83 -24.65 -5.68
N VAL A 434 -25.08 -25.09 -6.90
CA VAL A 434 -24.36 -24.74 -8.15
C VAL A 434 -24.56 -23.26 -8.56
N ASN A 435 -23.49 -22.57 -9.00
CA ASN A 435 -23.45 -21.33 -9.82
C ASN A 435 -23.59 -19.91 -9.20
N GLU A 436 -23.29 -19.66 -7.91
CA GLU A 436 -23.63 -18.32 -7.32
C GLU A 436 -22.57 -17.65 -6.41
N LEU A 437 -21.30 -18.10 -6.46
CA LEU A 437 -20.19 -17.48 -5.72
C LEU A 437 -19.14 -16.86 -6.66
N PHE A 438 -18.81 -15.59 -6.42
CA PHE A 438 -17.84 -14.83 -7.20
C PHE A 438 -16.66 -14.40 -6.32
N VAL A 439 -15.45 -14.83 -6.65
CA VAL A 439 -14.26 -14.57 -5.83
C VAL A 439 -13.15 -14.04 -6.71
N GLY A 440 -12.72 -12.82 -6.42
CA GLY A 440 -11.59 -12.19 -7.11
C GLY A 440 -10.51 -11.75 -6.13
N GLY A 441 -9.27 -11.63 -6.61
CA GLY A 441 -8.22 -11.01 -5.80
C GLY A 441 -8.49 -9.54 -5.48
N ILE A 442 -8.95 -8.77 -6.48
CA ILE A 442 -9.25 -7.33 -6.36
C ILE A 442 -10.76 -7.09 -6.33
N CYS A 443 -11.52 -7.68 -7.26
CA CYS A 443 -12.96 -7.52 -7.29
C CYS A 443 -13.72 -8.82 -7.50
N GLY A 444 -14.76 -9.08 -6.72
CA GLY A 444 -15.51 -10.34 -6.86
C GLY A 444 -16.33 -10.34 -8.14
N GLN A 445 -17.16 -9.31 -8.35
CA GLN A 445 -18.04 -9.19 -9.51
C GLN A 445 -17.96 -7.78 -10.11
N VAL A 446 -17.81 -7.72 -11.43
CA VAL A 446 -17.78 -6.49 -12.22
C VAL A 446 -18.94 -6.47 -13.21
N LEU A 447 -19.98 -5.70 -12.89
CA LEU A 447 -21.13 -5.52 -13.77
C LEU A 447 -20.90 -4.41 -14.79
N LYS A 448 -20.32 -3.27 -14.40
CA LYS A 448 -19.94 -2.17 -15.30
C LYS A 448 -18.91 -1.30 -14.59
N GLY A 449 -17.72 -1.14 -15.18
CA GLY A 449 -16.63 -0.39 -14.56
C GLY A 449 -15.26 -0.80 -15.10
N SER A 450 -14.19 -0.39 -14.42
CA SER A 450 -12.81 -0.74 -14.80
C SER A 450 -11.90 -1.00 -13.60
N ILE A 451 -10.99 -1.95 -13.75
CA ILE A 451 -9.92 -2.26 -12.80
C ILE A 451 -8.58 -2.02 -13.52
N ARG A 452 -7.68 -1.24 -12.91
CA ARG A 452 -6.39 -0.85 -13.51
C ARG A 452 -5.25 -0.92 -12.51
N SER A 453 -4.08 -1.35 -12.97
CA SER A 453 -2.83 -1.18 -12.20
C SER A 453 -2.95 -1.73 -10.77
N CYS A 454 -3.46 -2.95 -10.62
CA CYS A 454 -3.67 -3.57 -9.31
C CYS A 454 -2.84 -4.84 -9.14
N ILE A 455 -2.41 -5.13 -7.90
CA ILE A 455 -1.67 -6.34 -7.56
C ILE A 455 -2.43 -7.14 -6.49
N SER A 456 -2.56 -8.45 -6.68
CA SER A 456 -3.19 -9.34 -5.70
C SER A 456 -2.28 -10.51 -5.31
N THR A 457 -2.18 -10.76 -4.01
CA THR A 457 -1.66 -12.00 -3.45
C THR A 457 -2.72 -12.71 -2.59
N LEU A 458 -3.99 -12.32 -2.73
CA LEU A 458 -5.09 -12.90 -1.97
C LEU A 458 -5.26 -14.37 -2.36
N ASN A 459 -5.16 -15.27 -1.38
CA ASN A 459 -5.30 -16.70 -1.62
C ASN A 459 -6.73 -17.18 -1.25
N PRO A 460 -7.59 -17.53 -2.21
CA PRO A 460 -8.84 -18.21 -1.91
C PRO A 460 -8.57 -19.66 -1.55
N LEU A 461 -8.87 -20.01 -0.30
CA LEU A 461 -8.82 -21.38 0.20
C LEU A 461 -10.12 -22.09 -0.19
N TYR A 462 -10.20 -22.48 -1.46
CA TYR A 462 -11.29 -23.31 -1.98
C TYR A 462 -10.90 -24.80 -1.90
N LYS A 463 -11.84 -25.63 -1.45
CA LYS A 463 -11.78 -27.08 -1.73
C LYS A 463 -12.28 -27.29 -3.16
N GLU A 464 -11.89 -28.36 -3.85
CA GLU A 464 -12.33 -28.63 -5.23
C GLU A 464 -13.87 -28.55 -5.34
N ILE A 465 -14.38 -27.39 -5.76
CA ILE A 465 -15.81 -27.09 -5.82
C ILE A 465 -16.12 -26.83 -7.29
N ASN A 466 -16.97 -27.69 -7.84
CA ASN A 466 -17.58 -27.43 -9.13
C ASN A 466 -18.42 -26.15 -9.03
N ASN A 467 -18.14 -25.14 -9.88
CA ASN A 467 -18.97 -23.94 -10.12
C ASN A 467 -18.74 -22.69 -9.23
N ILE A 468 -17.51 -22.43 -8.77
CA ILE A 468 -17.13 -21.10 -8.25
C ILE A 468 -16.50 -20.27 -9.37
N HIS A 469 -16.88 -19.00 -9.49
CA HIS A 469 -16.21 -18.04 -10.36
C HIS A 469 -14.97 -17.49 -9.66
N LEU A 470 -13.86 -18.21 -9.79
CA LEU A 470 -12.56 -17.85 -9.23
C LEU A 470 -11.72 -17.11 -10.28
N GLY A 471 -11.10 -15.99 -9.88
CA GLY A 471 -10.07 -15.37 -10.70
C GLY A 471 -9.06 -14.58 -9.87
N GLY A 472 -7.81 -14.52 -10.36
CA GLY A 472 -6.70 -13.88 -9.65
C GLY A 472 -6.90 -12.38 -9.39
N ILE A 473 -7.65 -11.68 -10.26
CA ILE A 473 -8.02 -10.26 -10.06
C ILE A 473 -9.54 -10.08 -9.97
N ALA A 474 -10.29 -10.60 -10.95
CA ALA A 474 -11.75 -10.50 -10.99
C ALA A 474 -12.38 -11.89 -10.87
N GLY A 475 -13.46 -12.05 -10.09
CA GLY A 475 -14.20 -13.32 -10.06
C GLY A 475 -15.09 -13.49 -11.29
N LYS A 476 -15.85 -12.45 -11.67
CA LYS A 476 -16.65 -12.41 -12.90
C LYS A 476 -16.75 -11.01 -13.47
N VAL A 477 -16.57 -10.90 -14.79
CA VAL A 477 -16.78 -9.69 -15.59
C VAL A 477 -17.94 -9.93 -16.56
N PHE A 478 -18.94 -9.05 -16.55
CA PHE A 478 -20.16 -9.17 -17.35
C PHE A 478 -20.13 -8.40 -18.68
N VAL A 479 -19.25 -7.41 -18.81
CA VAL A 479 -19.15 -6.58 -20.01
C VAL A 479 -17.92 -6.98 -20.81
N LEU A 480 -18.06 -7.04 -22.14
CA LEU A 480 -16.95 -7.30 -23.06
C LEU A 480 -16.10 -6.03 -23.24
N GLY A 481 -14.79 -6.19 -23.30
CA GLY A 481 -13.82 -5.11 -23.53
C GLY A 481 -12.70 -5.11 -22.48
N ASP A 482 -11.87 -4.07 -22.51
CA ASP A 482 -10.71 -3.90 -21.64
C ASP A 482 -11.12 -3.49 -20.22
N VAL A 483 -11.86 -4.35 -19.52
CA VAL A 483 -12.36 -4.07 -18.16
C VAL A 483 -11.26 -4.20 -17.11
N VAL A 484 -10.33 -5.13 -17.28
CA VAL A 484 -9.18 -5.35 -16.39
C VAL A 484 -7.90 -5.14 -17.22
N LEU A 485 -7.09 -4.14 -16.89
CA LEU A 485 -5.82 -3.86 -17.57
C LEU A 485 -4.71 -3.62 -16.55
N HIS A 486 -3.48 -4.02 -16.90
CA HIS A 486 -2.29 -3.78 -16.06
C HIS A 486 -2.44 -4.34 -14.63
N CYS A 487 -3.19 -5.44 -14.48
CA CYS A 487 -3.42 -6.08 -13.19
C CYS A 487 -2.73 -7.43 -13.12
N TYR A 488 -2.04 -7.68 -12.01
CA TYR A 488 -1.19 -8.84 -11.82
C TYR A 488 -1.52 -9.57 -10.53
N TYR A 489 -1.49 -10.90 -10.54
CA TYR A 489 -1.63 -11.68 -9.32
C TYR A 489 -0.50 -12.67 -9.17
N ASP A 490 -0.13 -12.93 -7.91
CA ASP A 490 0.89 -13.90 -7.58
C ASP A 490 0.33 -15.32 -7.70
N LYS A 491 0.75 -16.06 -8.72
CA LYS A 491 0.23 -17.42 -8.96
C LYS A 491 0.82 -18.49 -8.04
N GLN A 492 1.91 -18.19 -7.32
CA GLN A 492 2.48 -19.08 -6.31
C GLN A 492 1.69 -18.98 -5.01
N LEU A 493 1.25 -17.78 -4.63
CA LEU A 493 0.41 -17.54 -3.45
C LEU A 493 -1.09 -17.69 -3.73
N CYS A 494 -1.53 -17.46 -4.96
CA CYS A 494 -2.90 -17.60 -5.43
C CYS A 494 -2.92 -18.63 -6.59
N PRO A 495 -2.91 -19.94 -6.27
CA PRO A 495 -2.82 -21.02 -7.25
C PRO A 495 -4.16 -21.25 -7.96
N ILE A 496 -4.55 -20.26 -8.76
CA ILE A 496 -5.71 -20.24 -9.66
C ILE A 496 -5.20 -20.06 -11.09
N ASP A 497 -5.78 -20.83 -12.01
CA ASP A 497 -5.48 -20.73 -13.43
C ASP A 497 -5.81 -19.35 -13.99
N GLU A 498 -5.00 -18.90 -14.95
CA GLU A 498 -5.21 -17.61 -15.60
C GLU A 498 -6.48 -17.65 -16.46
N VAL A 499 -7.36 -16.66 -16.24
CA VAL A 499 -8.56 -16.45 -17.05
C VAL A 499 -8.34 -15.21 -17.91
N SER A 500 -8.43 -15.38 -19.24
CA SER A 500 -8.24 -14.29 -20.20
C SER A 500 -9.12 -13.07 -19.87
N GLY A 501 -8.49 -11.91 -19.72
CA GLY A 501 -9.15 -10.64 -19.38
C GLY A 501 -9.45 -10.43 -17.89
N TYR A 502 -9.01 -11.33 -17.01
CA TYR A 502 -9.23 -11.29 -15.55
C TYR A 502 -7.91 -11.07 -14.80
N GLY A 503 -6.94 -10.41 -15.44
CA GLY A 503 -5.59 -10.18 -14.93
C GLY A 503 -4.55 -11.16 -15.47
N VAL A 504 -3.28 -10.92 -15.14
CA VAL A 504 -2.12 -11.68 -15.60
C VAL A 504 -1.46 -12.40 -14.43
N ALA A 505 -1.20 -13.69 -14.57
CA ALA A 505 -0.54 -14.52 -13.57
C ALA A 505 0.98 -14.32 -13.61
N LYS A 506 1.59 -14.02 -12.47
CA LYS A 506 3.04 -13.82 -12.35
C LYS A 506 3.61 -14.65 -11.21
N PHE A 507 4.83 -15.16 -11.38
CA PHE A 507 5.57 -15.74 -10.26
C PHE A 507 5.96 -14.66 -9.27
N THR A 508 6.15 -15.02 -8.00
CA THR A 508 6.55 -14.07 -6.94
C THR A 508 7.80 -13.30 -7.33
N ARG A 509 8.80 -13.98 -7.89
CA ARG A 509 10.06 -13.37 -8.36
C ARG A 509 9.88 -12.31 -9.46
N GLU A 510 8.79 -12.34 -10.21
CA GLU A 510 8.49 -11.35 -11.25
C GLU A 510 7.76 -10.12 -10.70
N LEU A 511 7.13 -10.26 -9.52
CA LEU A 511 6.37 -9.19 -8.88
C LEU A 511 7.22 -8.37 -7.91
N VAL A 512 8.28 -8.95 -7.33
CA VAL A 512 9.06 -8.33 -6.25
C VAL A 512 10.35 -7.68 -6.74
N GLY A 513 10.90 -6.74 -5.96
CA GLY A 513 12.21 -6.13 -6.20
C GLY A 513 12.15 -4.65 -6.61
N LEU A 514 13.31 -4.10 -7.00
CA LEU A 514 13.49 -2.66 -7.23
C LEU A 514 12.89 -2.14 -8.55
N SER A 515 12.68 -3.01 -9.53
CA SER A 515 12.17 -2.61 -10.85
C SER A 515 11.56 -3.81 -11.59
N PRO A 516 10.45 -4.38 -11.10
CA PRO A 516 9.76 -5.46 -11.80
C PRO A 516 9.20 -4.95 -13.13
N ASN A 517 9.31 -5.76 -14.19
CA ASN A 517 8.84 -5.39 -15.52
C ASN A 517 7.31 -5.60 -15.62
N LEU A 518 6.54 -4.65 -15.07
CA LEU A 518 5.09 -4.69 -14.98
C LEU A 518 4.49 -3.45 -15.68
N GLU A 519 3.88 -3.67 -16.84
CA GLU A 519 3.21 -2.60 -17.58
C GLU A 519 2.10 -1.95 -16.73
N GLY A 520 2.07 -0.62 -16.68
CA GLY A 520 1.09 0.14 -15.89
C GLY A 520 1.32 0.15 -14.38
N ILE A 521 2.40 -0.48 -13.88
CA ILE A 521 2.87 -0.39 -12.48
C ILE A 521 4.23 0.31 -12.49
N SER A 522 4.27 1.60 -12.16
CA SER A 522 5.47 2.44 -12.28
C SER A 522 5.86 3.10 -10.96
N ALA A 523 7.09 3.64 -10.90
CA ALA A 523 7.62 4.30 -9.71
C ALA A 523 6.92 5.63 -9.38
N ASP A 524 6.10 6.14 -10.30
CA ASP A 524 5.28 7.35 -10.07
C ASP A 524 4.09 7.07 -9.14
N ASP A 525 3.57 5.84 -9.18
CA ASP A 525 2.37 5.42 -8.47
C ASP A 525 2.65 4.32 -7.42
N TRP A 526 3.81 3.67 -7.48
CA TRP A 526 4.18 2.52 -6.64
C TRP A 526 5.59 2.66 -6.05
N ILE A 527 5.76 2.21 -4.82
CA ILE A 527 7.05 2.12 -4.12
C ILE A 527 7.61 0.71 -4.31
N PHE A 528 8.85 0.64 -4.77
CA PHE A 528 9.59 -0.60 -4.97
C PHE A 528 10.71 -0.73 -3.92
N ALA A 529 10.95 -1.96 -3.49
CA ALA A 529 12.00 -2.30 -2.54
C ALA A 529 12.55 -3.70 -2.84
N GLU A 530 13.81 -3.92 -2.50
CA GLU A 530 14.48 -5.20 -2.75
C GLU A 530 13.73 -6.35 -2.06
N ASN A 531 13.44 -7.42 -2.80
CA ASN A 531 12.76 -8.62 -2.31
C ASN A 531 11.36 -8.41 -1.70
N LEU A 532 10.70 -7.29 -1.96
CA LEU A 532 9.37 -6.97 -1.42
C LEU A 532 8.34 -6.76 -2.54
N TYR A 533 7.07 -6.98 -2.23
CA TYR A 533 5.99 -6.61 -3.16
C TYR A 533 5.93 -5.08 -3.33
N PRO A 534 5.59 -4.59 -4.53
CA PRO A 534 5.27 -3.20 -4.74
C PRO A 534 4.08 -2.81 -3.87
N ARG A 535 4.09 -1.59 -3.36
CA ARG A 535 2.97 -1.00 -2.62
C ARG A 535 2.63 0.38 -3.19
N PRO A 536 1.35 0.77 -3.26
CA PRO A 536 0.97 2.08 -3.77
C PRO A 536 1.73 3.20 -3.06
N SER A 537 2.26 4.13 -3.84
CA SER A 537 2.95 5.32 -3.33
C SER A 537 1.91 6.33 -2.84
N VAL A 538 2.20 6.93 -1.69
CA VAL A 538 1.34 7.96 -1.12
C VAL A 538 2.10 9.27 -1.13
N LYS A 539 1.49 10.34 -1.65
CA LYS A 539 2.07 11.70 -1.61
C LYS A 539 1.94 12.38 -0.23
N THR A 540 1.96 11.62 0.86
CA THR A 540 1.89 12.13 2.25
C THR A 540 3.23 11.93 2.95
N SER A 541 3.41 12.56 4.13
CA SER A 541 4.69 12.55 4.85
C SER A 541 5.06 11.20 5.49
N THR A 542 4.10 10.28 5.64
CA THR A 542 4.32 9.03 6.39
C THR A 542 3.46 7.89 5.86
N GLU A 543 4.10 6.79 5.47
CA GLU A 543 3.46 5.57 4.99
C GLU A 543 2.73 4.81 6.12
N SER A 544 1.55 4.25 5.83
CA SER A 544 0.81 3.42 6.80
C SER A 544 1.55 2.13 7.15
N LYS A 545 1.51 1.71 8.42
CA LYS A 545 2.04 0.42 8.87
C LYS A 545 1.41 -0.78 8.13
N ILE A 546 0.13 -0.69 7.77
CA ILE A 546 -0.53 -1.74 6.99
C ILE A 546 0.09 -1.85 5.59
N SER A 547 0.42 -0.71 4.95
CA SER A 547 1.12 -0.68 3.65
C SER A 547 2.50 -1.35 3.73
N GLN A 548 3.25 -1.01 4.77
CA GLN A 548 4.56 -1.60 5.02
C GLN A 548 4.48 -3.13 5.16
N ASN A 549 3.56 -3.64 5.98
CA ASN A 549 3.39 -5.09 6.18
C ASN A 549 2.82 -5.81 4.94
N ALA A 550 2.02 -5.12 4.13
CA ALA A 550 1.50 -5.67 2.88
C ALA A 550 2.61 -6.08 1.92
N SER A 551 3.76 -5.41 1.98
CA SER A 551 4.91 -5.71 1.14
C SER A 551 5.66 -7.00 1.50
N SER A 552 5.37 -7.62 2.66
CA SER A 552 6.03 -8.86 3.11
C SER A 552 5.83 -10.02 2.12
N VAL A 553 6.88 -10.82 1.92
CA VAL A 553 6.99 -11.83 0.85
C VAL A 553 7.25 -13.23 1.41
N VAL A 554 6.57 -14.21 0.82
CA VAL A 554 6.96 -15.62 0.83
C VAL A 554 7.41 -15.96 -0.59
N LEU A 555 8.71 -16.19 -0.78
CA LEU A 555 9.32 -16.44 -2.08
C LEU A 555 9.58 -17.94 -2.24
N LEU A 556 8.61 -18.63 -2.85
CA LEU A 556 8.65 -20.06 -3.11
C LEU A 556 9.58 -20.41 -4.25
N PHE A 557 10.07 -21.65 -4.23
CA PHE A 557 11.03 -22.12 -5.22
C PHE A 557 10.38 -22.37 -6.58
N GLY A 558 11.02 -21.92 -7.67
CA GLY A 558 10.71 -22.39 -9.03
C GLY A 558 9.26 -22.12 -9.43
N ASP A 559 8.50 -23.18 -9.68
CA ASP A 559 7.08 -23.17 -9.96
C ASP A 559 6.20 -23.71 -8.83
N GLU A 560 6.77 -23.97 -7.65
CA GLU A 560 6.01 -24.38 -6.47
C GLU A 560 4.97 -23.33 -6.11
N THR A 561 3.83 -23.82 -5.63
CA THR A 561 2.75 -22.98 -5.11
C THR A 561 2.50 -23.32 -3.66
N VAL A 562 1.73 -22.49 -2.97
CA VAL A 562 1.32 -22.71 -1.58
C VAL A 562 0.53 -24.00 -1.36
N LYS A 563 0.06 -24.70 -2.41
CA LYS A 563 -0.59 -26.02 -2.32
C LYS A 563 0.39 -27.19 -2.26
N GLU A 564 1.64 -26.99 -2.68
CA GLU A 564 2.64 -28.06 -2.69
C GLU A 564 4.04 -27.45 -2.58
N VAL A 565 4.48 -27.23 -1.34
CA VAL A 565 5.82 -26.72 -1.06
C VAL A 565 6.72 -27.88 -0.64
N THR A 566 7.73 -28.19 -1.45
CA THR A 566 8.64 -29.32 -1.22
C THR A 566 10.08 -28.88 -0.96
N LYS A 567 10.38 -27.59 -1.15
CA LYS A 567 11.72 -27.02 -0.94
C LYS A 567 11.75 -25.94 0.14
N ASN A 568 12.95 -25.70 0.65
CA ASN A 568 13.23 -24.52 1.45
C ASN A 568 12.97 -23.26 0.63
N PHE A 569 12.54 -22.19 1.29
CA PHE A 569 12.14 -20.95 0.64
C PHE A 569 12.61 -19.73 1.42
N LYS A 570 12.36 -18.53 0.88
CA LYS A 570 12.73 -17.28 1.53
C LYS A 570 11.50 -16.52 2.01
N VAL A 571 11.69 -15.78 3.10
CA VAL A 571 10.68 -14.88 3.65
C VAL A 571 11.30 -13.51 3.85
N TYR A 572 10.55 -12.45 3.55
CA TYR A 572 11.03 -11.07 3.68
C TYR A 572 9.98 -10.20 4.35
N THR A 573 10.45 -9.24 5.13
CA THR A 573 9.66 -8.13 5.71
C THR A 573 10.36 -6.82 5.38
N LEU A 574 9.65 -5.70 5.47
CA LEU A 574 10.22 -4.39 5.15
C LEU A 574 11.35 -3.98 6.12
N ASN A 575 11.16 -4.28 7.40
CA ASN A 575 12.03 -3.87 8.49
C ASN A 575 11.81 -4.79 9.70
N ASP A 576 12.61 -4.55 10.76
CA ASP A 576 12.59 -5.35 11.99
C ASP A 576 11.33 -5.12 12.86
N GLU A 577 10.40 -4.22 12.49
CA GLU A 577 9.13 -4.06 13.21
C GLU A 577 8.16 -5.22 12.94
N TYR A 578 8.40 -5.98 11.86
CA TYR A 578 7.61 -7.14 11.45
C TYR A 578 8.43 -8.42 11.49
N LYS A 579 7.81 -9.50 11.95
CA LYS A 579 8.41 -10.83 11.95
C LYS A 579 7.42 -11.87 11.44
N TRP A 580 7.95 -12.91 10.84
CA TRP A 580 7.17 -14.09 10.51
C TRP A 580 7.00 -14.99 11.73
N LYS A 581 5.74 -15.29 12.08
CA LYS A 581 5.36 -16.35 13.02
C LYS A 581 4.91 -17.57 12.23
N VAL A 582 5.26 -18.76 12.71
CA VAL A 582 4.83 -20.04 12.15
C VAL A 582 3.91 -20.71 13.17
N GLU A 583 2.71 -21.12 12.74
CA GLU A 583 1.74 -21.81 13.61
C GLU A 583 2.25 -23.19 14.05
N LYS A 584 2.92 -23.93 13.16
CA LYS A 584 3.50 -25.26 13.42
C LYS A 584 5.02 -25.25 13.23
N PRO A 585 5.81 -24.92 14.27
CA PRO A 585 7.27 -24.84 14.18
C PRO A 585 7.96 -26.18 13.92
N ASP A 586 7.26 -27.31 14.12
CA ASP A 586 7.75 -28.65 13.78
C ASP A 586 7.63 -28.97 12.29
N VAL A 587 6.90 -28.14 11.52
CA VAL A 587 6.75 -28.24 10.07
C VAL A 587 7.71 -27.31 9.34
N ILE A 588 7.80 -26.04 9.78
CA ILE A 588 8.67 -25.03 9.18
C ILE A 588 9.44 -24.28 10.28
N GLU A 589 10.74 -24.13 10.08
CA GLU A 589 11.61 -23.29 10.91
C GLU A 589 12.01 -22.03 10.14
N ILE A 590 11.93 -20.86 10.78
CA ILE A 590 12.37 -19.58 10.19
C ILE A 590 13.65 -19.10 10.89
N LEU A 591 14.71 -18.91 10.11
CA LEU A 591 16.01 -18.37 10.54
C LEU A 591 16.38 -17.17 9.67
N GLY A 592 16.17 -15.96 10.21
CA GLY A 592 16.28 -14.72 9.44
C GLY A 592 15.28 -14.74 8.27
N ASN A 593 15.79 -14.53 7.06
CA ASN A 593 14.98 -14.54 5.83
C ASN A 593 14.86 -15.94 5.18
N SER A 594 15.27 -17.00 5.87
CA SER A 594 15.23 -18.37 5.35
C SER A 594 14.19 -19.20 6.09
N ALA A 595 13.35 -19.90 5.34
CA ALA A 595 12.39 -20.86 5.86
C ALA A 595 12.82 -22.28 5.45
N LYS A 596 13.02 -23.14 6.45
CA LYS A 596 13.45 -24.52 6.28
C LYS A 596 12.28 -25.47 6.54
N LEU A 597 12.04 -26.40 5.62
CA LEU A 597 11.07 -27.47 5.82
C LEU A 597 11.66 -28.54 6.75
N LEU A 598 10.93 -28.89 7.81
CA LEU A 598 11.33 -29.92 8.77
C LEU A 598 10.52 -31.21 8.63
N LYS A 599 9.25 -31.08 8.24
CA LYS A 599 8.31 -32.20 8.14
C LYS A 599 7.33 -31.98 7.00
N GLY A 600 7.13 -33.01 6.19
CA GLY A 600 6.17 -33.03 5.10
C GLY A 600 4.77 -33.45 5.49
N GLU A 601 3.91 -33.49 4.48
CA GLU A 601 2.52 -33.96 4.57
C GLU A 601 1.74 -33.23 5.68
N SER A 602 1.95 -31.92 5.78
CA SER A 602 1.31 -31.08 6.78
C SER A 602 1.00 -29.71 6.20
N SER A 603 0.01 -29.04 6.75
CA SER A 603 -0.28 -27.65 6.44
C SER A 603 0.01 -26.75 7.63
N THR A 604 0.43 -25.51 7.37
CA THR A 604 0.72 -24.53 8.42
C THR A 604 0.43 -23.10 7.96
N LEU A 605 0.07 -22.24 8.91
CA LEU A 605 -0.06 -20.81 8.70
C LEU A 605 1.26 -20.09 8.98
N LEU A 606 1.70 -19.29 8.01
CA LEU A 606 2.75 -18.29 8.17
C LEU A 606 2.11 -16.92 8.29
N THR A 607 2.45 -16.17 9.33
CA THR A 607 1.88 -14.85 9.59
C THR A 607 2.98 -13.81 9.74
N SER A 608 3.01 -12.81 8.86
CA SER A 608 3.81 -11.59 9.07
C SER A 608 3.04 -10.66 9.99
N VAL A 609 3.59 -10.38 11.17
CA VAL A 609 2.90 -9.62 12.22
C VAL A 609 3.77 -8.51 12.79
N GLU A 610 3.15 -7.37 13.04
CA GLU A 610 3.76 -6.25 13.78
C GLU A 610 4.04 -6.66 15.23
N ILE A 611 5.26 -6.42 15.70
CA ILE A 611 5.71 -6.86 17.04
C ILE A 611 4.99 -6.11 18.18
N ALA A 612 4.65 -4.83 17.99
CA ALA A 612 4.15 -3.97 19.08
C ALA A 612 2.67 -4.21 19.41
N GLU A 613 1.79 -4.20 18.40
CA GLU A 613 0.34 -4.23 18.59
C GLU A 613 -0.32 -5.56 18.18
N GLU A 614 0.39 -6.41 17.42
CA GLU A 614 -0.05 -7.70 16.86
C GLU A 614 -1.38 -7.69 16.06
N ARG A 615 -2.00 -6.53 15.82
CA ARG A 615 -3.25 -6.38 15.06
C ARG A 615 -3.03 -6.18 13.55
N ASN A 616 -1.87 -5.67 13.17
CA ASN A 616 -1.44 -5.60 11.78
C ASN A 616 -0.78 -6.93 11.40
N LYS A 617 -1.52 -7.78 10.68
CA LYS A 617 -1.08 -9.11 10.25
C LYS A 617 -1.36 -9.36 8.77
N LYS A 618 -0.51 -10.17 8.14
CA LYS A 618 -0.69 -10.74 6.79
C LYS A 618 -0.47 -12.24 6.88
N ASP A 619 -1.51 -13.00 6.57
CA ASP A 619 -1.50 -14.46 6.64
C ASP A 619 -1.22 -15.08 5.27
N VAL A 620 -0.42 -16.15 5.26
CA VAL A 620 -0.15 -17.02 4.11
C VAL A 620 -0.30 -18.47 4.59
N PHE A 621 -1.17 -19.23 3.94
CA PHE A 621 -1.40 -20.63 4.24
C PHE A 621 -0.57 -21.49 3.30
N LEU A 622 0.15 -22.49 3.84
CA LEU A 622 1.01 -23.39 3.06
C LEU A 622 0.63 -24.85 3.33
N GLU A 623 0.64 -25.64 2.27
CA GLU A 623 0.59 -27.10 2.27
C GLU A 623 1.99 -27.63 1.90
N VAL A 624 2.62 -28.30 2.86
CA VAL A 624 3.98 -28.83 2.73
C VAL A 624 3.89 -30.26 2.22
N GLY A 625 4.44 -30.50 1.04
CA GLY A 625 4.58 -31.83 0.44
C GLY A 625 5.68 -32.63 1.13
N ILE A 626 6.05 -33.79 0.57
CA ILE A 626 7.22 -34.53 1.05
C ILE A 626 8.46 -33.68 0.73
N PRO A 627 9.25 -33.23 1.72
CA PRO A 627 10.41 -32.41 1.46
C PRO A 627 11.37 -33.18 0.56
N ASP A 628 11.77 -32.58 -0.54
CA ASP A 628 12.63 -33.26 -1.49
C ASP A 628 14.00 -33.54 -0.86
N THR A 629 14.50 -34.74 -1.07
CA THR A 629 15.81 -35.21 -0.58
C THR A 629 16.94 -34.85 -1.56
N ALA A 630 16.64 -34.30 -2.74
CA ALA A 630 17.63 -33.79 -3.68
C ALA A 630 18.35 -32.55 -3.10
N SER A 631 19.47 -32.82 -2.42
CA SER A 631 20.40 -31.84 -1.90
C SER A 631 21.26 -31.27 -3.03
N GLY A 632 21.05 -30.00 -3.39
CA GLY A 632 21.99 -29.32 -4.27
C GLY A 632 21.44 -27.99 -4.78
N GLU A 633 21.46 -26.98 -3.91
CA GLU A 633 21.41 -25.59 -4.36
C GLU A 633 22.82 -25.17 -4.78
N VAL A 634 22.91 -24.48 -5.90
CA VAL A 634 24.17 -23.91 -6.38
C VAL A 634 23.96 -22.43 -6.65
N ARG A 635 24.94 -21.59 -6.31
CA ARG A 635 24.94 -20.16 -6.65
C ARG A 635 26.05 -19.85 -7.62
N ILE A 636 25.72 -19.20 -8.72
CA ILE A 636 26.66 -18.64 -9.68
C ILE A 636 26.79 -17.15 -9.40
N ILE A 637 27.99 -16.71 -9.05
CA ILE A 637 28.25 -15.35 -8.58
C ILE A 637 29.16 -14.65 -9.57
N VAL A 638 28.70 -13.56 -10.17
CA VAL A 638 29.56 -12.68 -10.98
C VAL A 638 30.14 -11.61 -10.06
N THR A 639 31.46 -11.43 -10.11
CA THR A 639 32.16 -10.56 -9.14
C THR A 639 31.98 -9.05 -9.39
N GLU A 640 31.94 -8.26 -8.31
CA GLU A 640 31.96 -6.79 -8.35
C GLU A 640 33.38 -6.19 -8.44
N HIS A 641 33.52 -5.11 -9.21
CA HIS A 641 34.77 -4.38 -9.46
C HIS A 641 34.54 -2.86 -9.46
N LYS A 642 34.91 -2.18 -8.38
CA LYS A 642 34.42 -0.82 -8.09
C LYS A 642 35.17 0.34 -8.75
N LYS A 643 36.37 0.16 -9.33
CA LYS A 643 37.11 1.21 -10.08
C LYS A 643 38.17 0.66 -11.05
N VAL A 644 37.80 0.44 -12.30
CA VAL A 644 38.70 -0.09 -13.35
C VAL A 644 39.06 0.99 -14.37
N SER A 645 40.32 1.02 -14.80
CA SER A 645 40.75 1.98 -15.81
C SER A 645 40.10 1.66 -17.17
N PRO A 646 39.50 2.65 -17.86
CA PRO A 646 38.82 2.44 -19.15
C PRO A 646 39.75 2.12 -20.33
N ASN A 647 41.06 1.98 -20.08
CA ASN A 647 42.06 1.56 -21.07
C ASN A 647 42.60 0.14 -20.81
N ARG A 648 42.02 -0.58 -19.84
CA ARG A 648 42.55 -1.87 -19.41
C ARG A 648 42.19 -2.96 -20.42
N LYS A 649 43.20 -3.42 -21.15
CA LYS A 649 43.07 -4.56 -22.07
C LYS A 649 43.05 -5.90 -21.35
N ASN A 650 42.29 -6.86 -21.88
CA ASN A 650 42.18 -8.23 -21.38
C ASN A 650 41.86 -8.32 -19.87
N TYR A 651 41.01 -7.41 -19.39
CA TYR A 651 40.48 -7.44 -18.04
C TYR A 651 39.63 -8.71 -17.83
N ARG A 652 39.72 -9.28 -16.62
CA ARG A 652 39.15 -10.58 -16.28
C ARG A 652 38.05 -10.40 -15.24
N ILE A 653 36.83 -10.77 -15.58
CA ILE A 653 35.70 -10.83 -14.65
C ILE A 653 35.50 -12.29 -14.25
N PRO A 654 35.86 -12.69 -13.02
CA PRO A 654 35.61 -14.05 -12.54
C PRO A 654 34.11 -14.28 -12.31
N VAL A 655 33.64 -15.41 -12.85
CA VAL A 655 32.34 -16.01 -12.54
C VAL A 655 32.60 -17.20 -11.63
N LYS A 656 32.02 -17.16 -10.44
CA LYS A 656 32.22 -18.12 -9.37
C LYS A 656 31.00 -19.02 -9.21
N ILE A 657 31.20 -20.13 -8.51
CA ILE A 657 30.17 -21.08 -8.12
C ILE A 657 30.37 -21.47 -6.65
N THR A 658 29.30 -21.58 -5.89
CA THR A 658 29.30 -22.06 -4.50
C THR A 658 28.03 -22.85 -4.22
N ALA A 659 28.02 -23.67 -3.17
CA ALA A 659 26.85 -24.41 -2.73
C ALA A 659 26.78 -24.35 -1.19
N PRO A 660 25.59 -24.30 -0.57
CA PRO A 660 25.46 -24.29 0.89
C PRO A 660 25.80 -25.66 1.51
N GLU A 661 25.72 -26.72 0.73
CA GLU A 661 26.01 -28.11 1.12
C GLU A 661 27.01 -28.74 0.14
N ASP A 662 27.51 -29.95 0.45
CA ASP A 662 28.38 -30.68 -0.47
C ASP A 662 27.54 -31.19 -1.65
N VAL A 663 27.95 -30.87 -2.88
CA VAL A 663 27.23 -31.25 -4.11
C VAL A 663 28.13 -32.12 -4.98
N ALA A 664 27.66 -33.33 -5.29
CA ALA A 664 28.35 -34.23 -6.20
C ALA A 664 28.32 -33.69 -7.64
N GLY A 665 29.30 -34.10 -8.45
CA GLY A 665 29.47 -33.56 -9.80
C GLY A 665 28.25 -33.57 -10.71
N PHE A 666 28.11 -32.49 -11.48
CA PHE A 666 27.00 -32.22 -12.38
C PHE A 666 27.46 -31.39 -13.59
N GLN A 667 26.63 -31.35 -14.64
CA GLN A 667 26.89 -30.58 -15.85
C GLN A 667 25.98 -29.35 -15.92
N ILE A 668 26.55 -28.21 -16.33
CA ILE A 668 25.82 -27.02 -16.76
C ILE A 668 25.85 -27.02 -18.29
N ASP A 669 24.68 -27.10 -18.89
CA ASP A 669 24.51 -27.20 -20.34
C ASP A 669 24.76 -25.84 -21.01
N LYS A 670 24.27 -24.75 -20.42
CA LYS A 670 24.45 -23.39 -20.92
C LYS A 670 24.42 -22.34 -19.80
N ILE A 671 25.26 -21.31 -19.91
CA ILE A 671 25.16 -20.05 -19.14
C ILE A 671 25.13 -18.89 -20.14
N THR A 672 24.15 -18.02 -19.99
CA THR A 672 23.97 -16.80 -20.80
C THR A 672 24.32 -15.57 -19.96
N LEU A 673 25.34 -14.82 -20.37
CA LEU A 673 25.72 -13.55 -19.74
C LEU A 673 25.30 -12.35 -20.60
N ARG A 674 24.79 -11.30 -19.96
CA ARG A 674 24.42 -10.03 -20.60
C ARG A 674 25.10 -8.85 -19.92
N PHE A 675 25.65 -7.92 -20.70
CA PHE A 675 26.32 -6.71 -20.19
C PHE A 675 26.40 -5.60 -21.24
N ASN A 676 26.70 -4.37 -20.80
CA ASN A 676 26.89 -3.23 -21.69
C ASN A 676 28.20 -3.34 -22.49
N ARG A 677 28.08 -3.51 -23.81
CA ARG A 677 29.18 -3.68 -24.75
C ARG A 677 30.12 -2.47 -24.83
N ASN A 678 29.62 -1.28 -24.53
CA ASN A 678 30.36 -0.02 -24.63
C ASN A 678 31.23 0.25 -23.39
N LEU A 679 31.00 -0.50 -22.30
CA LEU A 679 31.82 -0.45 -21.08
C LEU A 679 32.73 -1.66 -20.93
N PHE A 680 32.34 -2.81 -21.49
CA PHE A 680 33.16 -4.01 -21.52
C PHE A 680 33.02 -4.74 -22.85
N TYR A 681 34.11 -4.80 -23.61
CA TYR A 681 34.17 -5.51 -24.89
C TYR A 681 34.75 -6.92 -24.70
N PRO A 682 33.93 -7.97 -24.70
CA PRO A 682 34.38 -9.34 -24.49
C PRO A 682 35.15 -9.83 -25.71
N LYS A 683 36.25 -10.54 -25.48
CA LYS A 683 37.07 -11.15 -26.53
C LYS A 683 36.95 -12.65 -26.54
N TYR A 684 37.05 -13.28 -25.37
CA TYR A 684 36.98 -14.73 -25.21
C TYR A 684 36.71 -15.09 -23.75
N VAL A 685 36.29 -16.33 -23.52
CA VAL A 685 36.15 -16.92 -22.19
C VAL A 685 37.43 -17.70 -21.87
N MET A 686 38.07 -17.38 -20.76
CA MET A 686 39.23 -18.11 -20.26
C MET A 686 38.76 -19.12 -19.20
N LEU A 687 38.88 -20.40 -19.53
CA LEU A 687 38.49 -21.48 -18.62
C LEU A 687 39.50 -21.64 -17.48
N ASN A 688 39.02 -22.03 -16.31
CA ASN A 688 39.86 -22.31 -15.15
C ASN A 688 40.18 -23.82 -15.09
N TYR A 689 41.39 -24.21 -15.47
CA TYR A 689 41.86 -25.59 -15.34
C TYR A 689 42.31 -25.86 -13.90
N SER A 690 41.35 -25.98 -12.99
CA SER A 690 41.58 -26.39 -11.60
C SER A 690 41.08 -27.83 -11.39
N SER A 691 41.50 -28.49 -10.31
CA SER A 691 41.18 -29.91 -10.05
C SER A 691 39.68 -30.23 -9.84
N GLN A 692 38.79 -29.23 -9.86
CA GLN A 692 37.37 -29.33 -9.52
C GLN A 692 36.42 -28.92 -10.65
N VAL A 693 36.93 -28.45 -11.80
CA VAL A 693 36.15 -28.09 -12.99
C VAL A 693 36.91 -28.64 -14.21
N ASP A 694 36.30 -29.54 -14.99
CA ASP A 694 36.96 -30.21 -16.12
C ASP A 694 36.20 -29.99 -17.43
N ASN A 695 36.66 -29.05 -18.24
CA ASN A 695 36.08 -28.75 -19.55
C ASN A 695 36.93 -29.32 -20.69
N SER A 696 37.44 -30.55 -20.55
CA SER A 696 38.33 -31.20 -21.53
C SER A 696 37.65 -31.74 -22.80
N SER A 697 36.31 -31.73 -22.89
CA SER A 697 35.57 -32.19 -24.07
C SER A 697 34.89 -31.03 -24.81
N LYS A 698 35.59 -30.53 -25.85
CA LYS A 698 35.17 -29.49 -26.81
C LYS A 698 35.27 -28.05 -26.25
N ARG A 699 35.96 -27.17 -26.98
CA ARG A 699 36.05 -25.73 -26.67
C ARG A 699 34.63 -25.21 -26.37
N ALA A 700 34.41 -24.61 -25.20
CA ALA A 700 33.20 -23.84 -24.93
C ALA A 700 32.95 -22.91 -26.13
N LYS A 701 31.85 -23.14 -26.84
CA LYS A 701 31.49 -22.36 -28.02
C LYS A 701 30.90 -21.06 -27.48
N SER A 702 31.55 -19.93 -27.78
CA SER A 702 31.03 -18.61 -27.41
C SER A 702 30.54 -17.94 -28.67
N ASP A 703 29.22 -17.79 -28.79
CA ASP A 703 28.59 -17.01 -29.84
C ASP A 703 28.29 -15.61 -29.28
N PHE A 704 28.85 -14.60 -29.94
CA PHE A 704 28.70 -13.20 -29.54
C PHE A 704 27.67 -12.54 -30.47
N SER A 705 26.45 -12.31 -29.97
CA SER A 705 25.37 -11.66 -30.72
C SER A 705 24.98 -10.31 -30.12
N LEU A 706 24.31 -9.49 -30.92
CA LEU A 706 23.86 -8.14 -30.59
C LEU A 706 22.33 -8.13 -30.46
N VAL A 707 21.82 -7.84 -29.27
CA VAL A 707 20.38 -7.79 -28.96
C VAL A 707 20.15 -6.56 -28.08
N ASP A 708 19.25 -5.66 -28.49
CA ASP A 708 18.84 -4.48 -27.72
C ASP A 708 20.00 -3.65 -27.12
N SER A 709 21.01 -3.35 -27.94
CA SER A 709 22.21 -2.55 -27.57
C SER A 709 23.15 -3.16 -26.50
N LEU A 710 22.81 -4.32 -25.93
CA LEU A 710 23.65 -5.10 -25.02
C LEU A 710 24.29 -6.29 -25.78
N ARG A 711 25.41 -6.82 -25.27
CA ARG A 711 26.06 -8.00 -25.85
C ARG A 711 25.77 -9.22 -25.00
N GLN A 712 25.40 -10.31 -25.66
CA GLN A 712 25.14 -11.60 -25.06
C GLN A 712 26.35 -12.53 -25.27
N VAL A 713 26.65 -13.35 -24.26
CA VAL A 713 27.68 -14.40 -24.34
C VAL A 713 27.09 -15.71 -23.82
N ASP A 714 26.99 -16.67 -24.73
CA ASP A 714 26.55 -18.02 -24.41
C ASP A 714 27.77 -18.92 -24.16
N ILE A 715 27.73 -19.70 -23.08
CA ILE A 715 28.83 -20.59 -22.67
C ILE A 715 28.24 -21.96 -22.38
N GLU A 716 28.60 -22.94 -23.20
CA GLU A 716 27.99 -24.27 -23.17
C GLU A 716 28.94 -25.35 -22.65
N ASN A 717 28.36 -26.44 -22.12
CA ASN A 717 29.03 -27.68 -21.71
C ASN A 717 30.11 -27.48 -20.63
N ILE A 718 29.71 -27.01 -19.43
CA ILE A 718 30.60 -26.84 -18.28
C ILE A 718 30.41 -28.01 -17.32
N ILE A 719 31.48 -28.73 -16.97
CA ILE A 719 31.40 -29.86 -16.03
C ILE A 719 31.94 -29.43 -14.67
N VAL A 720 31.08 -29.49 -13.64
CA VAL A 720 31.40 -29.23 -12.24
C VAL A 720 31.64 -30.56 -11.54
N ARG A 721 32.82 -30.78 -10.95
CA ARG A 721 33.19 -32.11 -10.43
C ARG A 721 32.66 -32.42 -9.03
N ASP A 722 32.93 -31.58 -8.05
CA ASP A 722 32.37 -31.68 -6.70
C ASP A 722 32.46 -30.29 -6.05
N LEU A 723 31.39 -29.86 -5.40
CA LEU A 723 31.38 -28.64 -4.60
C LEU A 723 31.42 -29.02 -3.13
N ARG A 724 32.20 -28.27 -2.35
CA ARG A 724 32.18 -28.37 -0.89
C ARG A 724 31.36 -27.23 -0.33
N ALA A 725 30.57 -27.53 0.69
CA ALA A 725 29.72 -26.59 1.39
C ALA A 725 30.45 -25.28 1.69
N THR A 726 29.81 -24.16 1.33
CA THR A 726 30.22 -22.77 1.54
C THR A 726 31.52 -22.33 0.84
N LYS A 727 32.16 -23.19 0.05
CA LYS A 727 33.41 -22.88 -0.63
C LYS A 727 33.16 -22.38 -2.05
N GLU A 728 33.74 -21.22 -2.35
CA GLU A 728 33.69 -20.64 -3.70
C GLU A 728 34.74 -21.28 -4.63
N TYR A 729 34.31 -21.62 -5.83
CA TYR A 729 35.14 -22.08 -6.94
C TYR A 729 34.98 -21.13 -8.12
N ILE A 730 36.00 -20.99 -8.96
CA ILE A 730 35.90 -20.17 -10.19
C ILE A 730 35.52 -21.10 -11.34
N LEU A 731 34.37 -20.85 -11.98
CA LEU A 731 33.91 -21.56 -13.17
C LEU A 731 34.76 -21.16 -14.38
N PHE A 732 34.82 -19.86 -14.65
CA PHE A 732 35.59 -19.29 -15.75
C PHE A 732 35.82 -17.78 -15.54
N TYR A 733 36.66 -17.20 -16.39
CA TYR A 733 36.86 -15.75 -16.48
C TYR A 733 36.33 -15.26 -17.81
N LEU A 734 35.46 -14.26 -17.77
CA LEU A 734 35.11 -13.48 -18.95
C LEU A 734 36.24 -12.48 -19.21
N VAL A 735 36.91 -12.58 -20.37
CA VAL A 735 38.07 -11.74 -20.70
C VAL A 735 37.72 -10.76 -21.82
N GLY A 736 37.95 -9.48 -21.56
CA GLY A 736 37.59 -8.40 -22.47
C GLY A 736 38.36 -7.11 -22.23
N ASP A 737 38.24 -6.16 -23.15
CA ASP A 737 38.79 -4.82 -22.98
C ASP A 737 37.75 -3.95 -22.26
N VAL A 738 38.18 -3.22 -21.24
CA VAL A 738 37.33 -2.20 -20.59
C VAL A 738 37.31 -0.98 -21.49
N LEU A 739 36.12 -0.45 -21.74
CA LEU A 739 35.85 0.70 -22.60
C LEU A 739 35.16 1.79 -21.78
N LEU A 740 34.84 2.92 -22.41
CA LEU A 740 34.23 4.09 -21.78
C LEU A 740 32.94 4.48 -22.52
N ASP A 741 31.86 4.73 -21.80
CA ASP A 741 30.57 5.14 -22.35
C ASP A 741 29.98 6.31 -21.53
N VAL A 742 28.74 6.74 -21.83
CA VAL A 742 27.98 7.72 -21.02
C VAL A 742 27.86 7.28 -19.55
N PRO A 743 27.37 6.06 -19.24
CA PRO A 743 27.40 5.55 -17.88
C PRO A 743 28.82 5.20 -17.44
N ASP A 744 29.12 5.35 -16.15
CA ASP A 744 30.42 4.96 -15.56
C ASP A 744 30.44 3.53 -15.02
N SER A 745 29.36 2.79 -15.24
CA SER A 745 29.15 1.50 -14.64
C SER A 745 28.18 0.62 -15.43
N THR A 746 28.38 -0.69 -15.36
CA THR A 746 27.49 -1.70 -15.93
C THR A 746 27.35 -2.90 -15.01
N GLY A 747 26.14 -3.42 -14.89
CA GLY A 747 25.92 -4.77 -14.38
C GLY A 747 26.42 -5.82 -15.38
N VAL A 748 26.85 -6.96 -14.85
CA VAL A 748 27.13 -8.18 -15.62
C VAL A 748 26.19 -9.25 -15.10
N TRP A 749 25.14 -9.50 -15.88
CA TRP A 749 23.98 -10.29 -15.47
C TRP A 749 24.11 -11.71 -16.01
N VAL A 750 23.70 -12.67 -15.20
CA VAL A 750 23.42 -14.03 -15.69
C VAL A 750 21.95 -14.06 -16.06
N GLU A 751 21.65 -14.10 -17.35
CA GLU A 751 20.29 -14.00 -17.87
C GLU A 751 19.58 -15.36 -17.87
N ASP A 752 20.32 -16.42 -18.19
CA ASP A 752 19.78 -17.77 -18.26
C ASP A 752 20.86 -18.79 -17.93
N VAL A 753 20.45 -19.91 -17.32
CA VAL A 753 21.30 -21.06 -17.03
C VAL A 753 20.49 -22.32 -17.25
N THR A 754 21.04 -23.28 -18.00
CA THR A 754 20.48 -24.63 -18.13
C THR A 754 21.48 -25.65 -17.59
N TRP A 755 21.00 -26.66 -16.87
CA TRP A 755 21.85 -27.64 -16.18
C TRP A 755 21.16 -29.00 -16.05
N ASP A 756 21.94 -30.01 -15.66
CA ASP A 756 21.44 -31.34 -15.35
C ASP A 756 20.62 -31.33 -14.04
N ILE A 757 19.30 -31.18 -14.20
CA ILE A 757 18.33 -31.13 -13.11
C ILE A 757 18.28 -32.43 -12.28
N SER A 758 18.86 -33.54 -12.78
CA SER A 758 18.90 -34.80 -12.04
C SER A 758 19.92 -34.81 -10.89
N LYS A 759 20.80 -33.80 -10.83
CA LYS A 759 21.91 -33.70 -9.86
C LYS A 759 21.88 -32.43 -9.02
N VAL A 760 21.52 -31.31 -9.63
CA VAL A 760 21.37 -30.01 -8.98
C VAL A 760 19.94 -29.58 -9.19
N LYS A 761 19.21 -29.35 -8.11
CA LYS A 761 17.80 -28.99 -8.25
C LYS A 761 17.72 -27.58 -8.83
N ASP A 762 18.51 -26.66 -8.28
CA ASP A 762 18.37 -25.21 -8.52
C ASP A 762 19.71 -24.47 -8.60
N VAL A 763 19.76 -23.51 -9.54
CA VAL A 763 20.89 -22.59 -9.71
C VAL A 763 20.41 -21.15 -9.47
N PHE A 764 20.91 -20.52 -8.41
CA PHE A 764 20.73 -19.09 -8.16
C PHE A 764 21.84 -18.30 -8.83
N THR A 765 21.54 -17.07 -9.25
CA THR A 765 22.53 -16.19 -9.86
C THR A 765 22.63 -14.88 -9.09
N GLU A 766 23.85 -14.43 -8.86
CA GLU A 766 24.14 -13.13 -8.25
C GLU A 766 24.87 -12.30 -9.32
N PRO A 767 24.25 -11.19 -9.80
CA PRO A 767 24.85 -10.37 -10.84
C PRO A 767 26.06 -9.62 -10.28
N GLY A 768 27.00 -9.34 -11.16
CA GLY A 768 28.22 -8.60 -10.84
C GLY A 768 28.12 -7.17 -11.32
N TYR A 769 29.08 -6.36 -10.92
CA TYR A 769 29.10 -4.94 -11.27
C TYR A 769 30.50 -4.50 -11.68
N LEU A 770 30.61 -3.76 -12.78
CA LEU A 770 31.86 -3.16 -13.25
C LEU A 770 31.71 -1.64 -13.27
N THR A 771 32.52 -0.95 -12.48
CA THR A 771 32.59 0.52 -12.44
C THR A 771 33.94 1.00 -12.95
N ILE A 772 33.94 2.02 -13.80
CA ILE A 772 35.13 2.54 -14.49
C ILE A 772 35.53 3.96 -14.04
N TYR A 773 36.78 4.34 -14.24
CA TYR A 773 37.21 5.73 -14.02
C TYR A 773 36.70 6.67 -15.12
N ILE A 774 36.05 7.74 -14.69
CA ILE A 774 35.65 8.89 -15.52
C ILE A 774 36.91 9.76 -15.81
N CYS A 775 37.51 9.66 -17.01
CA CYS A 775 38.61 10.56 -17.43
C CYS A 775 38.11 11.88 -18.05
N THR A 776 38.04 12.97 -17.29
CA THR A 776 37.51 14.29 -17.78
C THR A 776 38.49 15.04 -18.69
N VAL A 777 39.68 14.50 -18.91
CA VAL A 777 40.72 15.11 -19.74
C VAL A 777 40.52 14.69 -21.19
N GLY A 778 39.94 15.57 -22.03
CA GLY A 778 39.87 15.37 -23.49
C GLY A 778 38.60 15.83 -24.24
N GLY A 779 37.55 16.27 -23.55
CA GLY A 779 36.28 16.70 -24.17
C GLY A 779 35.18 15.62 -24.19
N ASP A 780 33.97 16.02 -24.63
CA ASP A 780 32.73 15.24 -24.49
C ASP A 780 32.83 13.83 -25.08
N ARG A 781 32.44 12.87 -24.24
CA ARG A 781 32.69 11.43 -24.35
C ARG A 781 31.48 10.70 -24.92
N LEU A 782 31.64 10.08 -26.08
CA LEU A 782 30.71 9.05 -26.57
C LEU A 782 31.51 8.01 -27.37
N VAL A 783 31.44 6.74 -26.95
CA VAL A 783 31.90 5.61 -27.77
C VAL A 783 30.71 5.15 -28.59
N ASN A 784 30.82 5.25 -29.90
CA ASN A 784 29.90 4.57 -30.80
C ASN A 784 30.66 3.37 -31.40
N ALA A 785 30.55 2.21 -30.76
CA ALA A 785 31.13 0.98 -31.26
C ALA A 785 30.37 0.51 -32.52
N ASN A 786 30.93 0.80 -33.70
CA ASN A 786 30.59 0.07 -34.93
C ASN A 786 31.21 -1.35 -34.83
N GLU A 787 30.83 -2.27 -35.73
CA GLU A 787 31.22 -3.69 -35.71
C GLU A 787 32.74 -3.98 -35.67
N ASN A 788 33.60 -2.98 -35.92
CA ASN A 788 35.05 -3.14 -35.99
C ASN A 788 35.77 -2.46 -34.81
N LEU A 789 36.66 -3.19 -34.14
CA LEU A 789 37.54 -2.69 -33.07
C LEU A 789 38.50 -1.59 -33.57
N GLN A 790 38.93 -0.73 -32.65
CA GLN A 790 39.96 0.28 -32.91
C GLN A 790 41.30 -0.38 -33.26
N HIS A 791 41.86 -0.03 -34.42
CA HIS A 791 43.05 -0.66 -34.97
C HIS A 791 43.87 0.34 -35.81
N LEU A 792 45.19 0.18 -35.83
CA LEU A 792 46.14 0.89 -36.70
C LEU A 792 46.92 -0.15 -37.50
N ASN A 793 46.77 -0.17 -38.82
CA ASN A 793 47.50 -1.06 -39.72
C ASN A 793 48.38 -0.24 -40.68
N VAL A 794 49.61 -0.71 -40.89
CA VAL A 794 50.49 -0.19 -41.94
C VAL A 794 50.46 -1.17 -43.11
N LYS A 795 49.81 -0.79 -44.20
CA LYS A 795 49.57 -1.70 -45.34
C LYS A 795 50.85 -2.08 -46.07
N ASN A 796 51.83 -1.18 -46.09
CA ASN A 796 53.06 -1.31 -46.83
C ASN A 796 54.28 -1.21 -45.91
N ASN A 797 54.66 -2.31 -45.25
CA ASN A 797 55.84 -2.36 -44.37
C ASN A 797 56.71 -3.58 -44.75
N PRO A 798 57.96 -3.41 -45.24
CA PRO A 798 58.73 -2.17 -45.36
C PRO A 798 58.23 -1.22 -46.46
N ILE A 799 58.45 0.07 -46.26
CA ILE A 799 57.97 1.17 -47.10
C ILE A 799 59.03 1.49 -48.14
N LYS A 800 58.81 1.00 -49.37
CA LYS A 800 59.74 1.16 -50.51
C LYS A 800 59.37 2.31 -51.45
N ASN A 801 58.15 2.81 -51.31
CA ASN A 801 57.61 3.89 -52.13
C ASN A 801 57.65 5.19 -51.31
N ASN A 802 57.48 6.34 -51.97
CA ASN A 802 57.52 7.66 -51.32
C ASN A 802 56.34 7.95 -50.36
N ASN A 803 55.49 6.97 -50.03
CA ASN A 803 54.33 7.13 -49.15
C ASN A 803 54.14 5.95 -48.19
N ILE A 804 53.80 6.24 -46.93
CA ILE A 804 53.26 5.30 -45.95
C ILE A 804 51.75 5.22 -46.17
N GLU A 805 51.21 4.01 -46.32
CA GLU A 805 49.79 3.75 -46.46
C GLU A 805 49.25 3.14 -45.15
N LEU A 806 48.46 3.93 -44.44
CA LEU A 806 47.84 3.53 -43.18
C LEU A 806 46.37 3.20 -43.42
N ALA A 807 45.90 2.10 -42.83
CA ALA A 807 44.48 1.86 -42.61
C ALA A 807 44.23 1.85 -41.11
N LEU A 808 43.34 2.73 -40.64
CA LEU A 808 42.98 2.79 -39.24
C LEU A 808 41.48 2.88 -39.08
N ASN A 809 41.02 2.36 -37.95
CA ASN A 809 39.64 2.43 -37.52
C ASN A 809 39.59 3.08 -36.12
N THR A 810 38.79 4.11 -35.92
CA THR A 810 38.69 4.85 -34.65
C THR A 810 37.32 4.72 -34.02
N MET A 811 37.26 4.30 -32.75
CA MET A 811 35.99 4.16 -32.00
C MET A 811 35.68 5.37 -31.13
N GLU A 812 36.68 6.20 -30.82
CA GLU A 812 36.54 7.37 -29.96
C GLU A 812 36.12 8.60 -30.77
N ILE A 813 35.25 9.42 -30.21
CA ILE A 813 34.92 10.74 -30.72
C ILE A 813 35.89 11.74 -30.11
N GLY A 814 36.33 12.71 -30.91
CA GLY A 814 37.25 13.76 -30.47
C GLY A 814 38.51 13.87 -31.30
N LEU A 815 39.48 14.61 -30.75
CA LEU A 815 40.73 14.91 -31.43
C LEU A 815 41.67 13.70 -31.41
N HIS A 816 42.00 13.21 -32.60
CA HIS A 816 43.00 12.17 -32.82
C HIS A 816 44.25 12.79 -33.42
N SER A 817 45.40 12.16 -33.21
CA SER A 817 46.63 12.51 -33.90
C SER A 817 47.41 11.29 -34.35
N ILE A 818 48.02 11.40 -35.52
CA ILE A 818 48.98 10.43 -36.04
C ILE A 818 50.33 11.09 -36.07
N GLU A 819 51.30 10.42 -35.46
CA GLU A 819 52.67 10.86 -35.37
C GLU A 819 53.59 9.81 -35.99
N ILE A 820 54.61 10.25 -36.72
CA ILE A 820 55.75 9.40 -37.07
C ILE A 820 56.89 9.85 -36.19
N VAL A 821 57.41 8.93 -35.38
CA VAL A 821 58.54 9.18 -34.49
C VAL A 821 59.71 8.28 -34.84
N ASP A 822 60.92 8.80 -34.69
CA ASP A 822 62.13 7.99 -34.83
C ASP A 822 62.42 7.16 -33.57
N ILE A 823 63.56 6.47 -33.58
CA ILE A 823 63.99 5.61 -32.47
C ILE A 823 64.37 6.38 -31.19
N ILE A 824 64.64 7.68 -31.28
CA ILE A 824 64.93 8.54 -30.11
C ILE A 824 63.69 9.32 -29.64
N GLY A 825 62.55 9.17 -30.34
CA GLY A 825 61.27 9.77 -30.01
C GLY A 825 61.02 11.15 -30.62
N GLU A 826 61.87 11.61 -31.54
CA GLU A 826 61.68 12.88 -32.26
C GLU A 826 60.49 12.75 -33.24
N LYS A 827 59.59 13.73 -33.23
CA LYS A 827 58.38 13.74 -34.06
C LYS A 827 58.70 14.29 -35.45
N LEU A 828 58.80 13.40 -36.44
CA LEU A 828 59.08 13.74 -37.84
C LEU A 828 57.84 14.13 -38.63
N TYR A 829 56.67 13.66 -38.18
CA TYR A 829 55.38 14.00 -38.78
C TYR A 829 54.32 14.05 -37.68
N ARG A 830 53.38 15.00 -37.80
CA ARG A 830 52.17 15.01 -36.99
C ARG A 830 51.00 15.53 -37.82
N SER A 831 49.91 14.76 -37.84
CA SER A 831 48.63 15.22 -38.37
C SER A 831 47.56 14.98 -37.33
N ASN A 832 46.72 15.99 -37.12
CA ASN A 832 45.56 15.88 -36.26
C ASN A 832 44.31 15.76 -37.11
N PHE A 833 43.35 14.97 -36.66
CA PHE A 833 42.03 14.93 -37.26
C PHE A 833 40.97 14.76 -36.18
N TYR A 834 39.82 15.37 -36.40
CA TYR A 834 38.67 15.19 -35.52
C TYR A 834 37.78 14.06 -36.04
N VAL A 835 37.24 13.27 -35.12
CA VAL A 835 36.22 12.24 -35.39
C VAL A 835 34.95 12.66 -34.66
N SER A 836 33.88 12.95 -35.40
CA SER A 836 32.53 13.21 -34.86
C SER A 836 31.68 11.94 -34.86
N GLU A 837 30.50 11.99 -34.24
CA GLU A 837 29.51 10.89 -34.28
C GLU A 837 29.16 10.42 -35.69
N THR A 838 29.09 11.36 -36.64
CA THR A 838 28.69 11.14 -38.03
C THR A 838 29.87 10.91 -38.98
N SER A 839 31.11 10.96 -38.48
CA SER A 839 32.30 10.75 -39.30
C SER A 839 32.47 9.30 -39.72
N ASP A 840 33.02 9.07 -40.92
CA ASP A 840 33.53 7.74 -41.26
C ASP A 840 34.68 7.38 -40.30
N LYS A 841 34.49 6.26 -39.61
CA LYS A 841 35.39 5.76 -38.55
C LYS A 841 36.57 4.99 -39.14
N TYR A 842 36.47 4.54 -40.39
CA TYR A 842 37.58 3.99 -41.14
C TYR A 842 38.27 5.08 -41.94
N LYS A 843 39.61 5.14 -41.89
CA LYS A 843 40.40 6.07 -42.69
C LYS A 843 41.58 5.36 -43.32
N GLU A 844 41.74 5.61 -44.61
CA GLU A 844 42.98 5.34 -45.32
C GLU A 844 43.77 6.63 -45.47
N LEU A 845 45.01 6.64 -44.98
CA LEU A 845 45.88 7.81 -45.04
C LEU A 845 47.13 7.47 -45.83
N LYS A 846 47.54 8.40 -46.69
CA LYS A 846 48.81 8.35 -47.40
C LYS A 846 49.69 9.48 -46.90
N ILE A 847 50.79 9.14 -46.23
CA ILE A 847 51.74 10.10 -45.67
C ILE A 847 53.02 10.05 -46.49
N SER A 848 53.39 11.17 -47.12
CA SER A 848 54.62 11.27 -47.90
C SER A 848 55.85 11.08 -46.99
N THR A 849 56.77 10.22 -47.42
CA THR A 849 58.07 10.03 -46.77
C THR A 849 59.14 10.98 -47.30
N ASN A 850 58.83 11.90 -48.21
CA ASN A 850 59.78 12.91 -48.71
C ASN A 850 60.37 13.72 -47.55
N GLY A 851 61.70 13.72 -47.40
CA GLY A 851 62.40 14.34 -46.26
C GLY A 851 62.68 13.41 -45.07
N ILE A 852 62.14 12.18 -45.04
CA ILE A 852 62.45 11.18 -44.01
C ILE A 852 63.54 10.22 -44.54
N ALA A 853 64.59 9.94 -43.76
CA ALA A 853 65.68 9.06 -44.16
C ALA A 853 65.29 7.57 -44.15
N THR A 854 66.10 6.71 -44.77
CA THR A 854 66.01 5.26 -44.63
C THR A 854 66.30 4.86 -43.19
N GLY A 855 65.41 4.08 -42.55
CA GLY A 855 65.53 3.77 -41.12
C GLY A 855 64.28 3.13 -40.50
N VAL A 856 64.34 2.91 -39.19
CA VAL A 856 63.25 2.35 -38.39
C VAL A 856 62.50 3.48 -37.68
N TYR A 857 61.17 3.47 -37.78
CA TYR A 857 60.31 4.48 -37.18
C TYR A 857 59.09 3.83 -36.51
N TRP A 858 58.35 4.61 -35.73
CA TRP A 858 57.06 4.21 -35.18
C TRP A 858 55.96 5.12 -35.69
N VAL A 859 54.87 4.52 -36.16
CA VAL A 859 53.62 5.23 -36.41
C VAL A 859 52.80 5.15 -35.13
N ILE A 860 52.45 6.29 -34.57
CA ILE A 860 51.70 6.39 -33.33
C ILE A 860 50.34 7.03 -33.62
N LEU A 861 49.27 6.27 -33.38
CA LEU A 861 47.92 6.81 -33.33
C LEU A 861 47.58 7.12 -31.88
N GLN A 862 47.48 8.41 -31.56
CA GLN A 862 46.95 8.90 -30.29
C GLN A 862 45.48 9.24 -30.48
N THR A 863 44.62 8.50 -29.80
CA THR A 863 43.19 8.79 -29.65
C THR A 863 43.01 9.64 -28.38
N PRO A 864 41.81 10.18 -28.11
CA PRO A 864 41.55 10.92 -26.88
C PRO A 864 41.98 10.18 -25.60
N THR A 865 41.84 8.86 -25.54
CA THR A 865 42.09 8.05 -24.33
C THR A 865 43.09 6.90 -24.51
N LEU A 866 43.46 6.53 -25.73
CA LEU A 866 44.33 5.40 -26.05
C LEU A 866 45.49 5.78 -26.97
N ARG A 867 46.59 5.04 -26.86
CA ARG A 867 47.78 5.19 -27.72
C ARG A 867 48.08 3.86 -28.37
N PHE A 868 48.13 3.84 -29.70
CA PHE A 868 48.52 2.70 -30.51
C PHE A 868 49.81 3.02 -31.23
N SER A 869 50.69 2.04 -31.37
CA SER A 869 51.99 2.23 -32.03
C SER A 869 52.31 1.01 -32.89
N GLU A 870 52.66 1.25 -34.14
CA GLU A 870 53.12 0.25 -35.10
C GLU A 870 54.55 0.55 -35.55
N LYS A 871 55.39 -0.49 -35.59
CA LYS A 871 56.79 -0.36 -36.02
C LYS A 871 56.84 -0.40 -37.53
N ILE A 872 57.54 0.56 -38.13
CA ILE A 872 57.72 0.63 -39.58
C ILE A 872 59.20 0.72 -39.97
N ILE A 873 59.50 0.27 -41.19
CA ILE A 873 60.83 0.35 -41.81
C ILE A 873 60.69 1.11 -43.12
N ILE A 874 61.41 2.22 -43.29
CA ILE A 874 61.48 2.98 -44.54
C ILE A 874 62.76 2.56 -45.28
N GLU A 875 62.61 2.04 -46.50
CA GLU A 875 63.69 1.58 -47.38
C GLU A 875 63.63 2.37 -48.70
N LYS A 876 64.33 3.51 -48.77
CA LYS A 876 64.41 4.31 -50.00
C LYS A 876 65.54 3.89 -50.92
#